data_AF-A0A7W7WQ81-F1
#
_entry.id   AF-A0A7W7WQ81-F1
#
_cell.length_a   1.000
_cell.length_b   1.000
_cell.length_c   1.000
_cell.angle_alpha   90.00
_cell.angle_beta   90.00
_cell.angle_gamma   90.00
#
_symmetry.space_group_name_H-M   'P 1'
#
loop_
_entity.id
_entity.type
_entity.pdbx_description
1 polymer ?
#
loop_
_entity_poly.entity_id
_entity_poly.type
_entity_poly.pdbx_seq_one_letter_code
_entity_poly.pdbx_strand_id
1 'polypeptide(L)'
;MRRFVLPDEHAWTLPTLWRARLRPRRGGLTAPGQGVVAADAADELRTGLADPDVVKSMARVRERTVILDPELLAAGENHLDGWRAVGGSEGTPDPRAAAAAALLVRPSIYDMDRRLVHAWVFRFGLEFAVRATGEMSRLVADGALWVIDPAPEKNYERLWRGDDLADLVAVARVLRSLLAVASDSEYRWACETLAGYRTTPVGRILTSFLVPTQVAWVDEDCAATTAGWPGVPDRGEDFSWGDHRALSGILLAAASTVEHLDQLRGKIMNKFVGYKDHGLVGTILDGVGTAAVPAVLDDASYRSLFYLNDDNWKTSERLNADAIRLLAEVPTDDALRLLFQETLEGKTRRPALVLKSKVLTRFPVRALRILAEMEAERDNPLYTAVLGSHVLAEPRLLPAVAESLPAAPRERAKQIAAGGVGIGAAWAQTLDDHERWNGPHLANAEEQKRAVVALAAIPTEEALGLVVDRIERKNFRPALLTAAQRDPALALRVLAAKATNETVAELLRNHVLAYPQAVAETLPSLDGEARARVEAISGLAQPAAAATGTTPPVLAGPPRRADGKPMRVPDLPDWLVLATLPPVTLRVGGDPLSADAVRHLCELLAVSRIAEAHPGVAEVRTIGEQRDLATFAWAIFEQWQAAHYPTKSNLAMVALAVLGDDNTVPPLVALFPDWANVSMRVRTGMDVLAAIGTDVALTQLGRLARKAKTTGIRGFAEQRLNDAAAARGLEPAQLTDRIVPDLGLDLDGRIVLDYGPRRFTVGFDEQFQPTITEQQGRRLARLPRPAAADDPALAPAAHRRFAELKKDVKTIAGERARALEEAMASNRRWTGVDFRRFFVDHPLHWQLTRRLVWATFDEQGRVVTTFRVAEDRSLADVDDKTWTLEPAATVGLAHPWHFDADRTAWAETFADYAIIQPFPQIGRELFGLADLDLYAAVGRQVESRRLYALAARGWRFGDGHESLLRDWPGGVTIKVGFRPGYHWQEPDLPQYLTGLRGDVATLDPVGISEVVRDVRSLQS
;
A
#
# COMPACT_ATOMS: atom_id res chain seq x y z
N MET A 1 20.25 25.93 34.54
CA MET A 1 18.95 25.24 34.32
C MET A 1 17.97 26.24 33.72
N ARG A 2 17.31 25.91 32.60
CA ARG A 2 16.22 26.75 32.06
C ARG A 2 15.06 26.73 33.09
N ARG A 3 14.46 27.89 33.37
CA ARG A 3 13.26 28.00 34.22
C ARG A 3 12.19 27.07 33.66
N PHE A 4 11.62 26.19 34.48
CA PHE A 4 10.48 25.36 34.08
C PHE A 4 9.27 26.27 33.93
N VAL A 5 8.73 26.39 32.72
CA VAL A 5 7.59 27.27 32.40
C VAL A 5 6.41 26.38 32.01
N LEU A 6 5.30 26.54 32.73
CA LEU A 6 4.06 25.81 32.44
C LEU A 6 3.41 26.37 31.17
N PRO A 7 2.78 25.53 30.34
CA PRO A 7 1.98 26.00 29.21
C PRO A 7 0.74 26.77 29.72
N ASP A 8 0.25 27.71 28.91
CA ASP A 8 -1.06 28.32 29.13
C ASP A 8 -2.16 27.31 28.78
N GLU A 9 -2.80 26.75 29.81
CA GLU A 9 -3.85 25.73 29.67
C GLU A 9 -5.24 26.30 29.38
N HIS A 10 -5.36 27.61 29.25
CA HIS A 10 -6.61 28.30 28.88
C HIS A 10 -6.56 28.83 27.45
N ALA A 11 -5.36 29.06 26.91
CA ALA A 11 -5.17 29.40 25.50
C ALA A 11 -5.67 28.27 24.59
N TRP A 12 -6.75 28.54 23.86
CA TRP A 12 -7.22 27.69 22.79
C TRP A 12 -6.95 28.33 21.44
N THR A 13 -6.42 27.53 20.51
CA THR A 13 -6.37 27.92 19.10
C THR A 13 -6.83 26.77 18.24
N LEU A 14 -7.61 27.09 17.20
CA LEU A 14 -8.10 26.08 16.28
C LEU A 14 -6.92 25.43 15.52
N PRO A 15 -6.84 24.09 15.44
CA PRO A 15 -5.82 23.39 14.66
C PRO A 15 -5.76 23.87 13.21
N THR A 16 -4.55 24.01 12.67
CA THR A 16 -4.30 24.50 11.30
C THR A 16 -5.08 23.72 10.23
N LEU A 17 -5.19 22.40 10.40
CA LEU A 17 -5.91 21.52 9.48
C LEU A 17 -7.40 21.85 9.40
N TRP A 18 -8.03 22.28 10.50
CA TRP A 18 -9.43 22.67 10.51
C TRP A 18 -9.61 24.11 10.03
N ARG A 19 -8.67 24.99 10.37
CA ARG A 19 -8.66 26.39 9.93
C ARG A 19 -8.72 26.52 8.40
N ALA A 20 -8.08 25.60 7.66
CA ALA A 20 -8.08 25.59 6.19
C ALA A 20 -9.46 25.32 5.55
N ARG A 21 -10.43 24.78 6.30
CA ARG A 21 -11.76 24.41 5.79
C ARG A 21 -12.90 25.11 6.54
N LEU A 22 -12.57 26.14 7.32
CA LEU A 22 -13.58 26.94 7.99
C LEU A 22 -14.53 27.59 6.99
N ARG A 23 -15.78 27.75 7.40
CA ARG A 23 -16.76 28.62 6.76
C ARG A 23 -16.76 29.96 7.52
N PRO A 24 -15.97 30.95 7.10
CA PRO A 24 -15.65 32.11 7.93
C PRO A 24 -16.91 32.90 8.30
N ARG A 25 -16.88 33.57 9.45
CA ARG A 25 -17.94 34.50 9.87
C ARG A 25 -17.33 35.85 10.23
N ARG A 26 -18.12 36.91 10.11
CA ARG A 26 -17.71 38.25 10.54
C ARG A 26 -17.37 38.24 12.02
N GLY A 27 -16.18 38.75 12.38
CA GLY A 27 -15.67 38.77 13.75
C GLY A 27 -15.16 37.43 14.30
N GLY A 28 -15.17 36.36 13.49
CA GLY A 28 -14.63 35.04 13.87
C GLY A 28 -13.18 34.82 13.42
N LEU A 29 -12.73 33.57 13.50
CA LEU A 29 -11.39 33.16 13.07
C LEU A 29 -11.17 33.32 11.56
N THR A 30 -9.99 33.80 11.19
CA THR A 30 -9.59 33.96 9.79
C THR A 30 -9.20 32.62 9.15
N ALA A 31 -9.66 32.37 7.92
CA ALA A 31 -9.28 31.24 7.09
C ALA A 31 -8.25 31.65 6.00
N PRO A 32 -7.36 30.75 5.54
CA PRO A 32 -6.44 31.04 4.43
C PRO A 32 -7.18 31.47 3.16
N GLY A 33 -6.73 32.55 2.51
CA GLY A 33 -7.36 33.06 1.28
C GLY A 33 -8.71 33.77 1.48
N GLN A 34 -9.17 33.94 2.72
CA GLN A 34 -10.41 34.65 3.03
C GLN A 34 -10.38 36.09 2.52
N GLY A 35 -11.44 36.51 1.82
CA GLY A 35 -11.57 37.89 1.34
C GLY A 35 -10.77 38.24 0.10
N VAL A 36 -9.97 37.32 -0.44
CA VAL A 36 -9.12 37.57 -1.61
C VAL A 36 -9.91 37.30 -2.88
N VAL A 37 -10.22 38.37 -3.63
CA VAL A 37 -10.74 38.26 -5.00
C VAL A 37 -9.56 38.17 -5.96
N ALA A 38 -9.61 37.22 -6.89
CA ALA A 38 -8.53 37.03 -7.87
C ALA A 38 -8.42 38.25 -8.79
N ALA A 39 -7.19 38.73 -9.01
CA ALA A 39 -6.96 39.92 -9.86
C ALA A 39 -7.29 39.67 -11.34
N ASP A 40 -7.26 38.40 -11.76
CA ASP A 40 -7.59 37.87 -13.07
C ASP A 40 -8.91 37.10 -13.08
N ALA A 41 -9.81 37.34 -12.13
CA ALA A 41 -11.05 36.58 -11.95
C ALA A 41 -11.91 36.46 -13.22
N ALA A 42 -11.96 37.51 -14.05
CA ALA A 42 -12.66 37.50 -15.32
C ALA A 42 -12.05 36.50 -16.34
N ASP A 43 -10.73 36.39 -16.35
CA ASP A 43 -9.99 35.48 -17.22
C ASP A 43 -10.05 34.05 -16.69
N GLU A 44 -10.01 33.85 -15.37
CA GLU A 44 -10.23 32.54 -14.73
C GLU A 44 -11.62 31.99 -15.08
N LEU A 45 -12.67 32.81 -14.98
CA LEU A 45 -14.03 32.42 -15.35
C LEU A 45 -14.12 32.11 -16.85
N ARG A 46 -13.57 32.95 -17.73
CA ARG A 46 -13.57 32.69 -19.17
C ARG A 46 -12.88 31.37 -19.51
N THR A 47 -11.74 31.10 -18.89
CA THR A 47 -11.00 29.85 -19.05
C THR A 47 -11.82 28.66 -18.54
N GLY A 48 -12.51 28.81 -17.41
CA GLY A 48 -13.40 27.79 -16.87
C GLY A 48 -14.58 27.48 -17.78
N LEU A 49 -15.21 28.51 -18.37
CA LEU A 49 -16.31 28.35 -19.32
C LEU A 49 -15.89 27.69 -20.64
N ALA A 50 -14.60 27.73 -20.98
CA ALA A 50 -14.03 27.07 -22.14
C ALA A 50 -13.51 25.65 -21.84
N ASP A 51 -13.48 25.24 -20.56
CA ASP A 51 -13.03 23.92 -20.15
C ASP A 51 -13.95 22.82 -20.73
N PRO A 52 -13.42 21.80 -21.42
CA PRO A 52 -14.23 20.75 -22.04
C PRO A 52 -15.17 20.02 -21.07
N ASP A 53 -14.75 19.84 -19.81
CA ASP A 53 -15.56 19.16 -18.80
C ASP A 53 -16.69 20.06 -18.28
N VAL A 54 -16.45 21.37 -18.16
CA VAL A 54 -17.49 22.35 -17.82
C VAL A 54 -18.51 22.45 -18.97
N VAL A 55 -18.05 22.53 -20.22
CA VAL A 55 -18.93 22.56 -21.40
C VAL A 55 -19.81 21.29 -21.46
N LYS A 56 -19.21 20.12 -21.22
CA LYS A 56 -19.94 18.85 -21.14
C LYS A 56 -20.95 18.83 -19.99
N SER A 57 -20.60 19.41 -18.84
CA SER A 57 -21.53 19.54 -17.71
C SER A 57 -22.72 20.44 -18.04
N MET A 58 -22.48 21.59 -18.69
CA MET A 58 -23.53 22.49 -19.15
C MET A 58 -24.47 21.81 -20.15
N ALA A 59 -23.94 20.98 -21.05
CA ALA A 59 -24.76 20.18 -21.97
C ALA A 59 -25.68 19.21 -21.21
N ARG A 60 -25.17 18.54 -20.17
CA ARG A 60 -25.98 17.63 -19.33
C ARG A 60 -27.13 18.32 -18.60
N VAL A 61 -26.99 19.59 -18.23
CA VAL A 61 -28.10 20.36 -17.64
C VAL A 61 -29.25 20.51 -18.63
N ARG A 62 -28.94 20.65 -19.93
CA ARG A 62 -29.92 20.74 -21.03
C ARG A 62 -30.52 19.39 -21.42
N GLU A 63 -29.82 18.30 -21.13
CA GLU A 63 -30.29 16.92 -21.33
C GLU A 63 -31.21 16.43 -20.20
N ARG A 64 -31.37 17.20 -19.11
CA ARG A 64 -32.40 16.90 -18.10
C ARG A 64 -33.76 16.86 -18.79
N THR A 65 -34.61 15.88 -18.49
CA THR A 65 -35.98 15.83 -19.05
C THR A 65 -36.87 16.84 -18.32
N VAL A 66 -36.63 18.12 -18.59
CA VAL A 66 -37.28 19.28 -18.00
C VAL A 66 -37.59 20.30 -19.11
N ILE A 67 -38.62 21.10 -18.89
CA ILE A 67 -38.95 22.24 -19.74
C ILE A 67 -38.33 23.47 -19.08
N LEU A 68 -37.29 24.03 -19.71
CA LEU A 68 -36.65 25.27 -19.27
C LEU A 68 -37.51 26.48 -19.60
N ASP A 69 -37.58 27.45 -18.70
CA ASP A 69 -38.19 28.75 -18.97
C ASP A 69 -37.36 29.47 -20.06
N PRO A 70 -37.96 29.79 -21.21
CA PRO A 70 -37.20 30.28 -22.36
C PRO A 70 -36.61 31.67 -22.14
N GLU A 71 -37.28 32.54 -21.36
CA GLU A 71 -36.80 33.89 -21.07
C GLU A 71 -35.61 33.86 -20.10
N LEU A 72 -35.72 33.10 -19.02
CA LEU A 72 -34.64 32.93 -18.04
C LEU A 72 -33.45 32.17 -18.62
N LEU A 73 -33.68 31.18 -19.47
CA LEU A 73 -32.62 30.47 -20.19
C LEU A 73 -31.85 31.43 -21.09
N ALA A 74 -32.55 32.19 -21.94
CA ALA A 74 -31.92 33.17 -22.81
C ALA A 74 -31.17 34.26 -22.02
N ALA A 75 -31.75 34.75 -20.92
CA ALA A 75 -31.10 35.72 -20.05
C ALA A 75 -29.80 35.16 -19.43
N GLY A 76 -29.82 33.91 -18.96
CA GLY A 76 -28.65 33.22 -18.43
C GLY A 76 -27.56 32.98 -19.48
N GLU A 77 -27.94 32.54 -20.69
CA GLU A 77 -27.01 32.35 -21.81
C GLU A 77 -26.34 33.67 -22.22
N ASN A 78 -27.12 34.74 -22.36
CA ASN A 78 -26.61 36.07 -22.68
C ASN A 78 -25.61 36.55 -21.62
N HIS A 79 -25.86 36.28 -20.33
CA HIS A 79 -24.92 36.59 -19.26
C HIS A 79 -23.59 35.82 -19.43
N LEU A 80 -23.63 34.53 -19.75
CA LEU A 80 -22.42 33.72 -19.97
C LEU A 80 -21.64 34.14 -21.22
N ASP A 81 -22.34 34.49 -22.30
CA ASP A 81 -21.71 34.93 -23.53
C ASP A 81 -20.99 36.28 -23.35
N GLY A 82 -21.51 37.16 -22.49
CA GLY A 82 -20.83 38.38 -22.05
C GLY A 82 -19.49 38.16 -21.34
N TRP A 83 -19.24 36.96 -20.79
CA TRP A 83 -17.94 36.57 -20.23
C TRP A 83 -17.02 35.91 -21.27
N ARG A 84 -17.58 35.22 -22.27
CA ARG A 84 -16.85 34.57 -23.37
C ARG A 84 -16.29 35.57 -24.39
N ALA A 85 -17.01 36.65 -24.64
CA ALA A 85 -16.58 37.67 -25.60
C ALA A 85 -15.31 38.42 -25.13
N VAL A 86 -14.25 38.41 -25.94
CA VAL A 86 -13.05 39.23 -25.72
C VAL A 86 -13.43 40.69 -25.99
N GLY A 87 -13.48 41.52 -24.94
CA GLY A 87 -13.85 42.93 -25.05
C GLY A 87 -15.35 43.23 -25.22
N GLY A 88 -16.24 42.33 -24.77
CA GLY A 88 -17.70 42.49 -24.89
C GLY A 88 -18.27 43.71 -24.13
N SER A 89 -19.19 44.44 -24.78
CA SER A 89 -19.78 45.70 -24.34
C SER A 89 -20.69 45.62 -23.10
N GLU A 90 -20.76 46.75 -22.39
CA GLU A 90 -21.50 47.07 -21.17
C GLU A 90 -23.04 46.96 -21.32
N GLY A 91 -23.60 45.77 -21.11
CA GLY A 91 -25.00 45.66 -20.70
C GLY A 91 -25.15 45.93 -19.20
N THR A 92 -26.26 46.55 -18.78
CA THR A 92 -26.59 46.69 -17.34
C THR A 92 -26.61 45.30 -16.70
N PRO A 93 -25.84 45.05 -15.63
CA PRO A 93 -25.76 43.73 -15.04
C PRO A 93 -27.09 43.37 -14.35
N ASP A 94 -27.74 42.30 -14.77
CA ASP A 94 -28.97 41.77 -14.17
C ASP A 94 -28.64 40.61 -13.20
N PRO A 95 -28.85 40.77 -11.88
CA PRO A 95 -28.63 39.71 -10.90
C PRO A 95 -29.46 38.44 -11.14
N ARG A 96 -30.66 38.57 -11.73
CA ARG A 96 -31.54 37.43 -11.99
C ARG A 96 -31.05 36.61 -13.19
N ALA A 97 -30.55 37.27 -14.24
CA ALA A 97 -29.86 36.62 -15.35
C ALA A 97 -28.56 35.92 -14.87
N ALA A 98 -27.80 36.56 -13.99
CA ALA A 98 -26.59 35.95 -13.39
C ALA A 98 -26.92 34.71 -12.55
N ALA A 99 -28.03 34.73 -11.80
CA ALA A 99 -28.52 33.59 -11.04
C ALA A 99 -28.92 32.41 -11.94
N ALA A 100 -29.63 32.67 -13.04
CA ALA A 100 -29.95 31.65 -14.04
C ALA A 100 -28.68 31.07 -14.69
N ALA A 101 -27.74 31.94 -15.07
CA ALA A 101 -26.43 31.54 -15.59
C ALA A 101 -25.65 30.63 -14.63
N ALA A 102 -25.66 30.94 -13.33
CA ALA A 102 -25.02 30.13 -12.31
C ALA A 102 -25.55 28.69 -12.31
N LEU A 103 -26.88 28.50 -12.33
CA LEU A 103 -27.50 27.16 -12.33
C LEU A 103 -27.19 26.35 -13.61
N LEU A 104 -26.88 27.00 -14.73
CA LEU A 104 -26.50 26.34 -15.98
C LEU A 104 -25.06 25.80 -15.95
N VAL A 105 -24.15 26.47 -15.24
CA VAL A 105 -22.70 26.13 -15.24
C VAL A 105 -22.29 25.17 -14.13
N ARG A 106 -23.22 24.77 -13.25
CA ARG A 106 -22.99 23.85 -12.13
C ARG A 106 -21.81 24.29 -11.23
N PRO A 107 -21.96 25.35 -10.42
CA PRO A 107 -20.90 25.90 -9.58
C PRO A 107 -20.32 24.94 -8.54
N SER A 108 -21.08 23.89 -8.16
CA SER A 108 -20.61 22.87 -7.20
C SER A 108 -19.51 21.95 -7.72
N ILE A 109 -19.13 22.08 -9.00
CA ILE A 109 -18.09 21.27 -9.65
C ILE A 109 -17.04 22.18 -10.31
N TYR A 110 -15.84 21.63 -10.52
CA TYR A 110 -14.75 22.27 -11.26
C TYR A 110 -14.29 23.65 -10.76
N ASP A 111 -14.54 24.02 -9.50
CA ASP A 111 -14.20 25.35 -8.91
C ASP A 111 -14.98 26.52 -9.56
N MET A 112 -16.13 26.23 -10.19
CA MET A 112 -16.92 27.26 -10.88
C MET A 112 -17.60 28.23 -9.91
N ASP A 113 -17.95 27.82 -8.69
CA ASP A 113 -18.43 28.70 -7.63
C ASP A 113 -17.47 29.86 -7.33
N ARG A 114 -16.19 29.56 -7.10
CA ARG A 114 -15.16 30.57 -6.81
C ARG A 114 -14.99 31.51 -7.99
N ARG A 115 -14.80 30.97 -9.20
CA ARG A 115 -14.54 31.76 -10.42
C ARG A 115 -15.71 32.69 -10.73
N LEU A 116 -16.95 32.17 -10.62
CA LEU A 116 -18.17 32.92 -10.88
C LEU A 116 -18.34 34.08 -9.87
N VAL A 117 -18.26 33.79 -8.57
CA VAL A 117 -18.43 34.82 -7.54
C VAL A 117 -17.30 35.84 -7.58
N HIS A 118 -16.05 35.41 -7.76
CA HIS A 118 -14.92 36.34 -7.90
C HIS A 118 -15.10 37.25 -9.12
N ALA A 119 -15.54 36.72 -10.26
CA ALA A 119 -15.78 37.52 -11.45
C ALA A 119 -16.93 38.53 -11.24
N TRP A 120 -18.01 38.13 -10.58
CA TRP A 120 -19.09 39.04 -10.19
C TRP A 120 -18.60 40.18 -9.32
N VAL A 121 -17.84 39.87 -8.26
CA VAL A 121 -17.33 40.90 -7.35
C VAL A 121 -16.29 41.78 -8.03
N PHE A 122 -15.39 41.19 -8.81
CA PHE A 122 -14.36 41.92 -9.56
C PHE A 122 -14.97 42.92 -10.55
N ARG A 123 -16.02 42.54 -11.28
CA ARG A 123 -16.60 43.37 -12.35
C ARG A 123 -17.75 44.27 -11.89
N PHE A 124 -18.59 43.80 -10.96
CA PHE A 124 -19.85 44.45 -10.59
C PHE A 124 -19.96 44.76 -9.08
N GLY A 125 -18.95 44.40 -8.28
CA GLY A 125 -18.92 44.64 -6.85
C GLY A 125 -19.65 43.59 -6.00
N LEU A 126 -19.40 43.64 -4.69
CA LEU A 126 -19.98 42.71 -3.72
C LEU A 126 -21.51 42.78 -3.67
N GLU A 127 -22.07 43.97 -3.84
CA GLU A 127 -23.51 44.20 -3.86
C GLU A 127 -24.23 43.37 -4.94
N PHE A 128 -23.64 43.31 -6.13
CA PHE A 128 -24.19 42.51 -7.23
C PHE A 128 -24.17 41.01 -6.91
N ALA A 129 -23.05 40.50 -6.37
CA ALA A 129 -22.93 39.09 -6.01
C ALA A 129 -23.93 38.68 -4.91
N VAL A 130 -24.21 39.57 -3.95
CA VAL A 130 -25.25 39.37 -2.92
C VAL A 130 -26.64 39.25 -3.55
N ARG A 131 -27.01 40.18 -4.44
CA ARG A 131 -28.30 40.14 -5.15
C ARG A 131 -28.43 38.91 -6.04
N ALA A 132 -27.39 38.56 -6.80
CA ALA A 132 -27.40 37.40 -7.68
C ALA A 132 -27.58 36.09 -6.88
N THR A 133 -26.92 35.97 -5.73
CA THR A 133 -27.09 34.82 -4.82
C THR A 133 -28.49 34.78 -4.20
N GLY A 134 -29.05 35.95 -3.84
CA GLY A 134 -30.44 36.08 -3.39
C GLY A 134 -31.46 35.65 -4.45
N GLU A 135 -31.32 36.13 -5.69
CA GLU A 135 -32.15 35.72 -6.82
C GLU A 135 -32.02 34.22 -7.12
N MET A 136 -30.80 33.65 -7.03
CA MET A 136 -30.58 32.21 -7.19
C MET A 136 -31.37 31.41 -6.15
N SER A 137 -31.40 31.86 -4.90
CA SER A 137 -32.18 31.22 -3.84
C SER A 137 -33.68 31.19 -4.14
N ARG A 138 -34.20 32.27 -4.73
CA ARG A 138 -35.59 32.38 -5.14
C ARG A 138 -35.91 31.49 -6.34
N LEU A 139 -35.06 31.49 -7.37
CA LEU A 139 -35.21 30.62 -8.54
C LEU A 139 -35.26 29.14 -8.14
N VAL A 140 -34.38 28.71 -7.23
CA VAL A 140 -34.35 27.34 -6.70
C VAL A 140 -35.57 27.02 -5.85
N ALA A 141 -36.02 27.96 -5.01
CA ALA A 141 -37.19 27.78 -4.15
C ALA A 141 -38.49 27.65 -4.96
N ASP A 142 -38.69 28.53 -5.93
CA ASP A 142 -39.92 28.63 -6.71
C ASP A 142 -39.92 27.65 -7.90
N GLY A 143 -38.77 27.05 -8.24
CA GLY A 143 -38.60 26.20 -9.42
C GLY A 143 -38.79 26.97 -10.73
N ALA A 144 -38.53 28.27 -10.74
CA ALA A 144 -38.91 29.15 -11.85
C ALA A 144 -38.08 28.93 -13.13
N LEU A 145 -36.88 28.36 -13.02
CA LEU A 145 -36.01 28.13 -14.18
C LEU A 145 -36.48 26.94 -15.03
N TRP A 146 -37.09 25.92 -14.42
CA TRP A 146 -37.51 24.72 -15.13
C TRP A 146 -38.67 24.01 -14.42
N VAL A 147 -39.53 23.38 -15.22
CA VAL A 147 -40.58 22.46 -14.74
C VAL A 147 -40.36 21.06 -15.29
N ILE A 148 -40.98 20.05 -14.67
CA ILE A 148 -40.86 18.66 -15.13
C ILE A 148 -41.46 18.54 -16.53
N ASP A 149 -40.73 17.89 -17.45
CA ASP A 149 -41.32 17.45 -18.72
C ASP A 149 -42.20 16.22 -18.45
N PRO A 150 -43.51 16.25 -18.73
CA PRO A 150 -44.40 15.12 -18.51
C PRO A 150 -44.23 13.97 -19.51
N ALA A 151 -43.45 14.15 -20.59
CA ALA A 151 -43.31 13.16 -21.67
C ALA A 151 -42.61 11.83 -21.31
N PRO A 152 -41.54 11.78 -20.48
CA PRO A 152 -40.87 10.54 -20.13
C PRO A 152 -41.51 9.82 -18.94
N GLU A 153 -41.63 8.48 -19.00
CA GLU A 153 -42.15 7.64 -17.91
C GLU A 153 -41.28 7.65 -16.64
N LYS A 154 -39.98 8.00 -16.76
CA LYS A 154 -39.04 8.10 -15.65
C LYS A 154 -38.44 9.51 -15.60
N ASN A 155 -38.58 10.18 -14.46
CA ASN A 155 -37.94 11.47 -14.20
C ASN A 155 -37.04 11.41 -12.95
N TYR A 156 -36.01 12.25 -12.93
CA TYR A 156 -35.03 12.34 -11.85
C TYR A 156 -35.12 13.69 -11.12
N GLU A 157 -36.31 14.29 -11.07
CA GLU A 157 -36.55 15.65 -10.55
C GLU A 157 -35.90 15.89 -9.18
N ARG A 158 -36.04 14.92 -8.27
CA ARG A 158 -35.48 15.01 -6.90
C ARG A 158 -33.96 15.15 -6.90
N LEU A 159 -33.27 14.51 -7.84
CA LEU A 159 -31.82 14.63 -8.00
C LEU A 159 -31.44 15.99 -8.58
N TRP A 160 -32.20 16.49 -9.57
CA TRP A 160 -31.92 17.80 -10.18
C TRP A 160 -32.19 18.97 -9.24
N ARG A 161 -33.26 18.92 -8.44
CA ARG A 161 -33.45 19.93 -7.38
C ARG A 161 -32.33 19.85 -6.34
N GLY A 162 -31.88 18.65 -5.99
CA GLY A 162 -30.76 18.46 -5.07
C GLY A 162 -29.43 18.98 -5.62
N ASP A 163 -29.23 18.90 -6.93
CA ASP A 163 -28.13 19.49 -7.66
C ASP A 163 -28.16 21.02 -7.62
N ASP A 164 -29.32 21.62 -7.89
CA ASP A 164 -29.49 23.08 -7.90
C ASP A 164 -29.30 23.67 -6.48
N LEU A 165 -29.73 22.95 -5.45
CA LEU A 165 -29.43 23.29 -4.05
C LEU A 165 -27.93 23.18 -3.74
N ALA A 166 -27.22 22.21 -4.31
CA ALA A 166 -25.76 22.06 -4.15
C ALA A 166 -25.02 23.26 -4.73
N ASP A 167 -25.44 23.67 -5.93
CA ASP A 167 -24.92 24.82 -6.65
C ASP A 167 -25.15 26.12 -5.89
N LEU A 168 -26.34 26.31 -5.32
CA LEU A 168 -26.66 27.46 -4.47
C LEU A 168 -25.74 27.52 -3.24
N VAL A 169 -25.54 26.39 -2.54
CA VAL A 169 -24.66 26.35 -1.37
C VAL A 169 -23.20 26.62 -1.75
N ALA A 170 -22.73 26.13 -2.89
CA ALA A 170 -21.37 26.38 -3.36
C ALA A 170 -21.11 27.88 -3.55
N VAL A 171 -21.99 28.57 -4.31
CA VAL A 171 -21.96 30.03 -4.49
C VAL A 171 -22.02 30.76 -3.15
N ALA A 172 -22.92 30.35 -2.26
CA ALA A 172 -23.08 30.97 -0.96
C ALA A 172 -21.86 30.82 -0.04
N ARG A 173 -21.11 29.71 -0.13
CA ARG A 173 -19.88 29.51 0.66
C ARG A 173 -18.79 30.51 0.28
N VAL A 174 -18.63 30.78 -1.01
CA VAL A 174 -17.67 31.78 -1.50
C VAL A 174 -18.12 33.18 -1.08
N LEU A 175 -19.39 33.52 -1.30
CA LEU A 175 -19.95 34.82 -0.91
C LEU A 175 -19.83 35.06 0.60
N ARG A 176 -20.13 34.06 1.43
CA ARG A 176 -19.97 34.13 2.89
C ARG A 176 -18.54 34.49 3.30
N SER A 177 -17.55 33.92 2.61
CA SER A 177 -16.13 34.19 2.90
C SER A 177 -15.74 35.63 2.59
N LEU A 178 -16.34 36.24 1.57
CA LEU A 178 -16.17 37.67 1.24
C LEU A 178 -16.91 38.58 2.23
N LEU A 179 -18.17 38.25 2.57
CA LEU A 179 -18.97 38.99 3.55
C LEU A 179 -18.32 39.01 4.95
N ALA A 180 -17.60 37.95 5.32
CA ALA A 180 -16.91 37.86 6.60
C ALA A 180 -15.83 38.94 6.79
N VAL A 181 -15.28 39.52 5.71
CA VAL A 181 -14.27 40.60 5.75
C VAL A 181 -14.75 41.91 5.14
N ALA A 182 -16.00 41.98 4.66
CA ALA A 182 -16.55 43.17 4.04
C ALA A 182 -16.51 44.38 4.99
N SER A 183 -16.51 45.60 4.46
CA SER A 183 -16.62 46.81 5.29
C SER A 183 -17.94 46.82 6.09
N ASP A 184 -18.01 47.60 7.16
CA ASP A 184 -19.24 47.71 7.97
C ASP A 184 -20.43 48.21 7.15
N SER A 185 -20.20 49.12 6.19
CA SER A 185 -21.21 49.63 5.27
C SER A 185 -21.72 48.56 4.31
N GLU A 186 -20.82 47.81 3.66
CA GLU A 186 -21.19 46.75 2.72
C GLU A 186 -21.93 45.61 3.42
N TYR A 187 -21.49 45.23 4.62
CA TYR A 187 -22.13 44.16 5.38
C TYR A 187 -23.52 44.54 5.86
N ARG A 188 -23.71 45.78 6.31
CA ARG A 188 -25.04 46.30 6.69
C ARG A 188 -25.98 46.31 5.50
N TRP A 189 -25.53 46.84 4.37
CA TRP A 189 -26.28 46.83 3.12
C TRP A 189 -26.64 45.41 2.68
N ALA A 190 -25.71 44.46 2.82
CA ALA A 190 -25.95 43.06 2.47
C ALA A 190 -27.03 42.45 3.37
N CYS A 191 -27.02 42.74 4.68
CA CYS A 191 -28.09 42.32 5.59
C CYS A 191 -29.45 42.89 5.16
N GLU A 192 -29.52 44.20 4.92
CA GLU A 192 -30.77 44.87 4.49
C GLU A 192 -31.31 44.30 3.18
N THR A 193 -30.43 44.04 2.20
CA THR A 193 -30.80 43.44 0.92
C THR A 193 -31.26 41.98 1.08
N LEU A 194 -30.52 41.19 1.85
CA LEU A 194 -30.83 39.77 2.09
C LEU A 194 -32.15 39.56 2.86
N ALA A 195 -32.58 40.54 3.68
CA ALA A 195 -33.88 40.49 4.34
C ALA A 195 -35.05 40.34 3.34
N GLY A 196 -34.93 40.94 2.15
CA GLY A 196 -35.93 40.82 1.08
C GLY A 196 -36.07 39.43 0.47
N TYR A 197 -35.08 38.55 0.67
CA TYR A 197 -35.07 37.17 0.16
C TYR A 197 -35.54 36.13 1.20
N ARG A 198 -35.98 36.56 2.39
CA ARG A 198 -36.45 35.68 3.48
C ARG A 198 -37.92 35.24 3.34
N THR A 199 -38.42 35.10 2.12
CA THR A 199 -39.84 34.77 1.83
C THR A 199 -40.13 33.27 1.74
N THR A 200 -39.09 32.45 1.54
CA THR A 200 -39.19 30.97 1.45
C THR A 200 -38.27 30.30 2.45
N PRO A 201 -38.48 29.02 2.83
CA PRO A 201 -37.55 28.29 3.70
C PRO A 201 -36.11 28.26 3.16
N VAL A 202 -35.94 28.08 1.85
CA VAL A 202 -34.63 28.10 1.18
C VAL A 202 -33.94 29.45 1.39
N GLY A 203 -34.65 30.55 1.15
CA GLY A 203 -34.11 31.90 1.33
C GLY A 203 -33.80 32.23 2.79
N ARG A 204 -34.64 31.81 3.73
CA ARG A 204 -34.40 31.96 5.17
C ARG A 204 -33.13 31.24 5.62
N ILE A 205 -33.01 29.94 5.33
CA ILE A 205 -31.83 29.14 5.66
C ILE A 205 -30.55 29.74 5.05
N LEU A 206 -30.61 30.13 3.77
CA LEU A 206 -29.47 30.68 3.06
C LEU A 206 -29.00 32.01 3.65
N THR A 207 -29.92 32.92 3.95
CA THR A 207 -29.58 34.24 4.49
C THR A 207 -29.01 34.16 5.89
N SER A 208 -29.56 33.30 6.76
CA SER A 208 -28.96 32.98 8.07
C SER A 208 -27.57 32.37 7.94
N PHE A 209 -27.34 31.57 6.92
CA PHE A 209 -26.00 31.08 6.58
C PHE A 209 -25.08 32.20 6.04
N LEU A 210 -25.52 33.15 5.24
CA LEU A 210 -24.65 34.20 4.71
C LEU A 210 -24.26 35.25 5.78
N VAL A 211 -25.21 35.61 6.65
CA VAL A 211 -25.04 36.67 7.65
C VAL A 211 -25.36 36.17 9.08
N PRO A 212 -24.54 35.25 9.63
CA PRO A 212 -24.82 34.60 10.91
C PRO A 212 -24.78 35.53 12.13
N THR A 213 -24.43 36.80 11.97
CA THR A 213 -24.52 37.81 13.05
C THR A 213 -25.95 38.33 13.23
N GLN A 214 -26.86 38.06 12.31
CA GLN A 214 -28.30 38.33 12.47
C GLN A 214 -28.91 37.23 13.36
N VAL A 215 -28.54 37.21 14.64
CA VAL A 215 -28.85 36.09 15.55
C VAL A 215 -30.35 35.80 15.63
N ALA A 216 -31.21 36.82 15.64
CA ALA A 216 -32.65 36.64 15.63
C ALA A 216 -33.15 35.82 14.42
N TRP A 217 -32.53 35.98 13.25
CA TRP A 217 -32.85 35.17 12.07
C TRP A 217 -32.42 33.72 12.25
N VAL A 218 -31.25 33.50 12.84
CA VAL A 218 -30.73 32.16 13.13
C VAL A 218 -31.61 31.46 14.17
N ASP A 219 -32.03 32.16 15.23
CA ASP A 219 -32.94 31.67 16.27
C ASP A 219 -34.26 31.20 15.64
N GLU A 220 -34.90 32.06 14.83
CA GLU A 220 -36.16 31.75 14.15
C GLU A 220 -36.04 30.56 13.18
N ASP A 221 -34.93 30.47 12.44
CA ASP A 221 -34.73 29.46 11.40
C ASP A 221 -34.33 28.08 11.98
N CYS A 222 -33.58 28.06 13.10
CA CYS A 222 -33.32 26.84 13.85
C CYS A 222 -34.60 26.32 14.49
N ALA A 223 -35.39 27.18 15.13
CA ALA A 223 -36.68 26.82 15.71
C ALA A 223 -37.67 26.31 14.64
N ALA A 224 -37.73 26.95 13.46
CA ALA A 224 -38.58 26.51 12.36
C ALA A 224 -38.19 25.14 11.80
N THR A 225 -36.89 24.79 11.82
CA THR A 225 -36.43 23.45 11.43
C THR A 225 -36.98 22.36 12.35
N THR A 226 -37.18 22.67 13.64
CA THR A 226 -37.76 21.73 14.62
C THR A 226 -39.28 21.75 14.62
N ALA A 227 -39.89 22.92 14.60
CA ALA A 227 -41.33 23.13 14.78
C ALA A 227 -42.14 23.01 13.47
N GLY A 228 -41.46 23.02 12.33
CA GLY A 228 -42.06 23.09 10.99
C GLY A 228 -42.02 24.49 10.40
N TRP A 229 -41.84 24.57 9.08
CA TRP A 229 -41.72 25.84 8.37
C TRP A 229 -43.11 26.47 8.12
N PRO A 230 -43.33 27.74 8.48
CA PRO A 230 -44.63 28.39 8.30
C PRO A 230 -45.10 28.36 6.85
N GLY A 231 -46.37 28.00 6.62
CA GLY A 231 -46.97 27.97 5.29
C GLY A 231 -46.52 26.81 4.39
N VAL A 232 -45.70 25.88 4.90
CA VAL A 232 -45.26 24.69 4.17
C VAL A 232 -45.90 23.45 4.81
N PRO A 233 -46.73 22.69 4.08
CA PRO A 233 -47.35 21.49 4.63
C PRO A 233 -46.29 20.44 4.96
N ASP A 234 -46.45 19.78 6.11
CA ASP A 234 -45.60 18.65 6.48
C ASP A 234 -45.84 17.50 5.50
N ARG A 235 -44.80 17.16 4.73
CA ARG A 235 -44.83 16.07 3.75
C ARG A 235 -44.39 14.73 4.34
N GLY A 236 -44.25 14.63 5.67
CA GLY A 236 -43.86 13.43 6.40
C GLY A 236 -42.35 13.12 6.35
N GLU A 237 -41.98 11.93 6.85
CA GLU A 237 -40.60 11.43 6.97
C GLU A 237 -39.91 11.13 5.63
N ASP A 238 -40.57 11.35 4.49
CA ASP A 238 -39.95 11.28 3.16
C ASP A 238 -38.99 12.47 2.98
N PHE A 239 -37.81 12.35 3.60
CA PHE A 239 -36.67 13.26 3.46
C PHE A 239 -36.12 13.13 2.03
N SER A 240 -36.57 14.01 1.14
CA SER A 240 -36.13 14.03 -0.25
C SER A 240 -34.92 14.95 -0.47
N TRP A 241 -34.04 14.57 -1.39
CA TRP A 241 -32.78 15.24 -1.71
C TRP A 241 -32.95 16.64 -2.34
N GLY A 242 -34.17 17.02 -2.72
CA GLY A 242 -34.49 18.21 -3.49
C GLY A 242 -35.37 19.23 -2.76
N ASP A 243 -35.31 19.28 -1.43
CA ASP A 243 -36.16 20.12 -0.59
C ASP A 243 -35.33 20.91 0.45
N HIS A 244 -35.90 21.98 1.00
CA HIS A 244 -35.27 22.89 1.98
C HIS A 244 -34.70 22.18 3.22
N ARG A 245 -35.28 21.05 3.63
CA ARG A 245 -34.77 20.20 4.73
C ARG A 245 -33.35 19.69 4.48
N ALA A 246 -32.97 19.49 3.21
CA ALA A 246 -31.60 19.13 2.85
C ALA A 246 -30.62 20.30 3.08
N LEU A 247 -31.08 21.55 3.04
CA LEU A 247 -30.26 22.74 3.33
C LEU A 247 -30.08 23.00 4.82
N SER A 248 -30.99 22.56 5.69
CA SER A 248 -30.94 22.88 7.13
C SER A 248 -29.58 22.62 7.78
N GLY A 249 -28.80 21.65 7.29
CA GLY A 249 -27.44 21.38 7.77
C GLY A 249 -26.46 22.55 7.66
N ILE A 250 -26.68 23.50 6.75
CA ILE A 250 -25.82 24.69 6.67
C ILE A 250 -26.07 25.69 7.81
N LEU A 251 -27.22 25.61 8.53
CA LEU A 251 -27.48 26.41 9.73
C LEU A 251 -26.49 26.10 10.86
N LEU A 252 -25.88 24.91 10.88
CA LEU A 252 -24.80 24.58 11.82
C LEU A 252 -23.61 25.53 11.68
N ALA A 253 -23.36 26.08 10.48
CA ALA A 253 -22.32 27.09 10.27
C ALA A 253 -22.74 28.50 10.72
N ALA A 254 -24.02 28.72 11.01
CA ALA A 254 -24.56 29.97 11.55
C ALA A 254 -24.79 29.92 13.07
N ALA A 255 -24.79 28.73 13.67
CA ALA A 255 -24.97 28.53 15.09
C ALA A 255 -24.00 29.39 15.92
N SER A 256 -24.56 30.06 16.93
CA SER A 256 -23.81 30.95 17.83
C SER A 256 -24.09 30.64 19.31
N THR A 257 -24.94 29.66 19.60
CA THR A 257 -25.31 29.21 20.95
C THR A 257 -25.48 27.69 20.95
N VAL A 258 -25.42 27.06 22.14
CA VAL A 258 -25.68 25.62 22.29
C VAL A 258 -27.14 25.29 21.96
N GLU A 259 -28.08 26.19 22.30
CA GLU A 259 -29.50 26.06 21.97
C GLU A 259 -29.75 25.87 20.47
N HIS A 260 -29.02 26.59 19.60
CA HIS A 260 -29.09 26.36 18.15
C HIS A 260 -28.72 24.92 17.78
N LEU A 261 -27.69 24.34 18.41
CA LEU A 261 -27.29 22.95 18.17
C LEU A 261 -28.34 21.97 18.69
N ASP A 262 -28.99 22.29 19.80
CA ASP A 262 -30.04 21.44 20.38
C ASP A 262 -31.30 21.42 19.51
N GLN A 263 -31.71 22.56 18.95
CA GLN A 263 -32.86 22.66 18.05
C GLN A 263 -32.63 21.89 16.74
N LEU A 264 -31.41 21.92 16.20
CA LEU A 264 -31.06 21.22 14.96
C LEU A 264 -30.80 19.70 15.17
N ARG A 265 -30.64 19.25 16.42
CA ARG A 265 -30.30 17.87 16.77
C ARG A 265 -31.27 16.85 16.15
N GLY A 266 -30.73 15.86 15.43
CA GLY A 266 -31.54 14.82 14.77
C GLY A 266 -32.42 15.31 13.62
N LYS A 267 -32.35 16.58 13.22
CA LYS A 267 -33.14 17.18 12.12
C LYS A 267 -32.32 17.49 10.88
N ILE A 268 -31.01 17.20 10.91
CA ILE A 268 -30.06 17.55 9.85
C ILE A 268 -29.67 16.35 9.00
N MET A 269 -29.67 16.56 7.69
CA MET A 269 -29.10 15.62 6.72
C MET A 269 -27.60 15.84 6.54
N ASN A 270 -26.85 14.78 6.20
CA ASN A 270 -25.44 14.88 5.81
C ASN A 270 -25.23 15.49 4.40
N LYS A 271 -26.21 16.24 3.90
CA LYS A 271 -26.14 16.92 2.62
C LYS A 271 -25.59 18.33 2.85
N PHE A 272 -24.65 18.77 2.01
CA PHE A 272 -24.02 20.09 2.05
C PHE A 272 -23.17 20.45 3.29
N VAL A 273 -23.08 19.56 4.29
CA VAL A 273 -22.19 19.71 5.45
C VAL A 273 -20.74 19.28 5.16
N GLY A 274 -20.53 18.42 4.15
CA GLY A 274 -19.22 17.98 3.66
C GLY A 274 -18.86 16.57 4.14
N TYR A 275 -18.48 15.68 3.22
CA TYR A 275 -18.12 14.29 3.55
C TYR A 275 -16.77 14.25 4.28
N LYS A 276 -16.75 13.73 5.52
CA LYS A 276 -15.56 13.69 6.38
C LYS A 276 -14.85 15.05 6.48
N ASP A 277 -15.62 16.14 6.46
CA ASP A 277 -15.10 17.50 6.54
C ASP A 277 -15.22 18.06 7.97
N HIS A 278 -14.12 18.00 8.73
CA HIS A 278 -14.05 18.55 10.09
C HIS A 278 -14.01 20.09 10.13
N GLY A 279 -13.96 20.78 8.98
CA GLY A 279 -14.00 22.24 8.92
C GLY A 279 -15.28 22.84 9.52
N LEU A 280 -16.42 22.15 9.37
CA LEU A 280 -17.69 22.59 9.95
C LEU A 280 -17.69 22.51 11.48
N VAL A 281 -17.07 21.48 12.08
CA VAL A 281 -16.87 21.42 13.53
C VAL A 281 -16.04 22.62 14.00
N GLY A 282 -14.98 22.96 13.26
CA GLY A 282 -14.21 24.18 13.54
C GLY A 282 -15.05 25.46 13.45
N THR A 283 -15.97 25.56 12.48
CA THR A 283 -16.89 26.70 12.36
C THR A 283 -17.90 26.77 13.50
N ILE A 284 -18.41 25.63 13.96
CA ILE A 284 -19.30 25.56 15.13
C ILE A 284 -18.55 26.04 16.38
N LEU A 285 -17.32 25.59 16.58
CA LEU A 285 -16.51 26.02 17.73
C LEU A 285 -16.13 27.50 17.67
N ASP A 286 -15.90 28.04 16.47
CA ASP A 286 -15.69 29.48 16.25
C ASP A 286 -16.94 30.31 16.61
N GLY A 287 -18.14 29.77 16.32
CA GLY A 287 -19.40 30.46 16.56
C GLY A 287 -19.98 30.32 17.97
N VAL A 288 -20.01 29.10 18.50
CA VAL A 288 -20.63 28.72 19.78
C VAL A 288 -19.61 28.68 20.92
N GLY A 289 -18.32 28.53 20.60
CA GLY A 289 -17.26 28.32 21.58
C GLY A 289 -17.06 26.85 21.97
N THR A 290 -16.16 26.61 22.92
CA THR A 290 -15.81 25.26 23.40
C THR A 290 -16.96 24.54 24.11
N ALA A 291 -18.01 25.26 24.51
CA ALA A 291 -19.25 24.71 25.05
C ALA A 291 -20.04 23.86 24.04
N ALA A 292 -19.77 23.97 22.74
CA ALA A 292 -20.38 23.10 21.73
C ALA A 292 -19.88 21.66 21.76
N VAL A 293 -18.73 21.38 22.39
CA VAL A 293 -18.09 20.06 22.32
C VAL A 293 -18.95 18.98 22.96
N PRO A 294 -19.49 19.13 24.19
CA PRO A 294 -20.46 18.18 24.74
C PRO A 294 -21.70 18.03 23.86
N ALA A 295 -22.28 19.12 23.36
CA ALA A 295 -23.48 19.05 22.52
C ALA A 295 -23.26 18.26 21.21
N VAL A 296 -22.10 18.42 20.56
CA VAL A 296 -21.73 17.70 19.33
C VAL A 296 -21.33 16.25 19.63
N LEU A 297 -20.65 16.00 20.73
CA LEU A 297 -20.10 14.69 21.06
C LEU A 297 -21.01 13.83 21.92
N ASP A 298 -22.03 14.32 22.62
CA ASP A 298 -22.94 13.46 23.38
C ASP A 298 -24.07 12.91 22.52
N ASP A 299 -24.33 13.54 21.37
CA ASP A 299 -25.42 13.19 20.48
C ASP A 299 -24.99 12.25 19.33
N ALA A 300 -25.67 11.10 19.21
CA ALA A 300 -25.37 10.11 18.18
C ALA A 300 -25.60 10.62 16.75
N SER A 301 -26.56 11.54 16.55
CA SER A 301 -26.84 12.11 15.23
C SER A 301 -25.70 13.02 14.76
N TYR A 302 -25.14 13.84 15.64
CA TYR A 302 -23.97 14.66 15.32
C TYR A 302 -22.69 13.84 15.15
N ARG A 303 -22.47 12.82 15.99
CA ARG A 303 -21.33 11.92 15.78
C ARG A 303 -21.37 11.25 14.41
N SER A 304 -22.56 10.81 13.98
CA SER A 304 -22.77 10.23 12.65
C SER A 304 -22.60 11.28 11.54
N LEU A 305 -23.19 12.46 11.71
CA LEU A 305 -23.13 13.57 10.75
C LEU A 305 -21.68 13.97 10.42
N PHE A 306 -20.86 14.12 11.46
CA PHE A 306 -19.46 14.58 11.34
C PHE A 306 -18.45 13.44 11.22
N TYR A 307 -18.89 12.19 11.10
CA TYR A 307 -18.00 11.02 11.08
C TYR A 307 -17.03 11.02 12.26
N LEU A 308 -17.55 11.23 13.47
CA LEU A 308 -16.80 11.19 14.73
C LEU A 308 -16.92 9.83 15.43
N ASN A 309 -17.75 8.93 14.90
CA ASN A 309 -17.83 7.54 15.32
C ASN A 309 -16.79 6.65 14.63
N ASP A 310 -16.46 5.52 15.24
CA ASP A 310 -15.65 4.45 14.63
C ASP A 310 -16.43 3.82 13.45
N ASP A 311 -15.81 3.73 12.28
CA ASP A 311 -16.42 3.23 11.02
C ASP A 311 -16.71 1.70 11.07
N ASN A 312 -16.45 1.04 12.20
CA ASN A 312 -16.67 -0.38 12.40
C ASN A 312 -18.09 -0.65 12.95
N TRP A 313 -18.85 -1.47 12.22
CA TRP A 313 -20.23 -1.84 12.57
C TRP A 313 -20.40 -2.49 13.96
N LYS A 314 -19.32 -2.99 14.58
CA LYS A 314 -19.32 -3.52 15.96
C LYS A 314 -19.08 -2.46 17.04
N THR A 315 -18.60 -1.26 16.69
CA THR A 315 -18.16 -0.21 17.63
C THR A 315 -18.66 1.19 17.23
N SER A 316 -19.71 1.27 16.41
CA SER A 316 -20.24 2.53 15.85
C SER A 316 -20.75 3.55 16.87
N GLU A 317 -20.83 3.18 18.16
CA GLU A 317 -21.16 4.08 19.27
C GLU A 317 -19.94 4.82 19.84
N ARG A 318 -18.72 4.38 19.51
CA ARG A 318 -17.47 4.90 20.08
C ARG A 318 -16.92 6.07 19.28
N LEU A 319 -16.28 7.01 19.98
CA LEU A 319 -15.53 8.08 19.33
C LEU A 319 -14.31 7.54 18.56
N ASN A 320 -14.08 8.03 17.34
CA ASN A 320 -12.91 7.69 16.53
C ASN A 320 -11.68 8.56 16.89
N ALA A 321 -10.56 8.33 16.18
CA ALA A 321 -9.31 9.02 16.47
C ALA A 321 -9.38 10.56 16.29
N ASP A 322 -10.21 11.05 15.36
CA ASP A 322 -10.35 12.48 15.12
C ASP A 322 -11.22 13.16 16.19
N ALA A 323 -12.24 12.47 16.69
CA ALA A 323 -12.98 12.89 17.88
C ALA A 323 -12.10 12.93 19.15
N ILE A 324 -11.22 11.94 19.34
CA ILE A 324 -10.25 11.97 20.45
C ILE A 324 -9.25 13.12 20.32
N ARG A 325 -8.78 13.40 19.09
CA ARG A 325 -7.95 14.59 18.84
C ARG A 325 -8.70 15.87 19.15
N LEU A 326 -9.98 15.95 18.79
CA LEU A 326 -10.81 17.10 19.08
C LEU A 326 -10.90 17.38 20.58
N LEU A 327 -11.19 16.35 21.37
CA LEU A 327 -11.20 16.47 22.83
C LEU A 327 -9.84 16.89 23.40
N ALA A 328 -8.74 16.41 22.82
CA ALA A 328 -7.38 16.73 23.27
C ALA A 328 -6.88 18.15 22.90
N GLU A 329 -7.60 18.86 22.04
CA GLU A 329 -7.30 20.25 21.67
C GLU A 329 -8.13 21.26 22.49
N VAL A 330 -9.20 20.84 23.16
CA VAL A 330 -10.17 21.74 23.82
C VAL A 330 -9.85 21.87 25.31
N PRO A 331 -9.61 23.10 25.84
CA PRO A 331 -9.17 23.30 27.22
C PRO A 331 -10.32 23.32 28.25
N THR A 332 -11.22 22.34 28.22
CA THR A 332 -12.31 22.22 29.19
C THR A 332 -12.19 20.94 30.02
N ASP A 333 -12.66 20.98 31.26
CA ASP A 333 -12.65 19.80 32.13
C ASP A 333 -13.51 18.67 31.55
N ASP A 334 -14.67 19.01 30.97
CA ASP A 334 -15.58 18.04 30.36
C ASP A 334 -14.95 17.35 29.15
N ALA A 335 -14.19 18.07 28.32
CA ALA A 335 -13.49 17.46 27.19
C ALA A 335 -12.42 16.46 27.65
N LEU A 336 -11.66 16.79 28.70
CA LEU A 336 -10.67 15.88 29.27
C LEU A 336 -11.33 14.67 29.94
N ARG A 337 -12.41 14.86 30.70
CA ARG A 337 -13.17 13.76 31.32
C ARG A 337 -13.73 12.81 30.26
N LEU A 338 -14.38 13.34 29.22
CA LEU A 338 -14.92 12.53 28.13
C LEU A 338 -13.79 11.80 27.38
N LEU A 339 -12.64 12.45 27.14
CA LEU A 339 -11.48 11.80 26.53
C LEU A 339 -11.00 10.61 27.36
N PHE A 340 -10.86 10.78 28.67
CA PHE A 340 -10.40 9.70 29.54
C PHE A 340 -11.45 8.59 29.66
N GLN A 341 -12.74 8.90 29.73
CA GLN A 341 -13.81 7.89 29.71
C GLN A 341 -13.78 7.07 28.41
N GLU A 342 -13.76 7.73 27.26
CA GLU A 342 -13.78 7.08 25.93
C GLU A 342 -12.54 6.23 25.60
N THR A 343 -11.45 6.45 26.34
CA THR A 343 -10.16 5.78 26.12
C THR A 343 -9.81 4.79 27.24
N LEU A 344 -10.15 5.04 28.49
CA LEU A 344 -9.77 4.21 29.63
C LEU A 344 -10.90 3.29 30.10
N GLU A 345 -12.15 3.57 29.73
CA GLU A 345 -13.32 2.80 30.15
C GLU A 345 -13.94 1.96 29.02
N GLY A 346 -15.02 1.25 29.35
CA GLY A 346 -15.73 0.36 28.44
C GLY A 346 -15.14 -1.05 28.34
N LYS A 347 -15.83 -1.90 27.56
CA LYS A 347 -15.41 -3.29 27.32
C LYS A 347 -14.08 -3.37 26.57
N THR A 348 -13.83 -2.41 25.66
CA THR A 348 -12.62 -2.29 24.82
C THR A 348 -11.88 -0.99 25.11
N ARG A 349 -10.71 -1.06 25.74
CA ARG A 349 -9.97 0.14 26.16
C ARG A 349 -8.93 0.54 25.12
N ARG A 350 -8.60 1.83 25.08
CA ARG A 350 -7.63 2.49 24.17
C ARG A 350 -6.71 3.47 24.91
N PRO A 351 -6.09 3.06 26.04
CA PRO A 351 -5.35 3.98 26.91
C PRO A 351 -4.14 4.62 26.22
N ALA A 352 -3.60 4.00 25.18
CA ALA A 352 -2.50 4.58 24.42
C ALA A 352 -2.89 5.81 23.58
N LEU A 353 -4.18 5.98 23.25
CA LEU A 353 -4.64 7.19 22.58
C LEU A 353 -4.48 8.44 23.46
N VAL A 354 -4.58 8.30 24.78
CA VAL A 354 -4.28 9.39 25.73
C VAL A 354 -2.83 9.83 25.60
N LEU A 355 -1.91 8.87 25.56
CA LEU A 355 -0.47 9.16 25.46
C LEU A 355 -0.12 9.79 24.12
N LYS A 356 -0.81 9.42 23.04
CA LYS A 356 -0.59 9.95 21.69
C LYS A 356 -1.25 11.30 21.44
N SER A 357 -2.34 11.62 22.15
CA SER A 357 -3.11 12.85 21.91
C SER A 357 -2.39 14.12 22.34
N LYS A 358 -1.25 13.98 23.04
CA LYS A 358 -0.47 15.07 23.65
C LYS A 358 -1.24 15.85 24.72
N VAL A 359 -2.42 15.38 25.15
CA VAL A 359 -3.24 16.04 26.18
C VAL A 359 -2.46 16.21 27.48
N LEU A 360 -1.66 15.21 27.86
CA LEU A 360 -0.82 15.23 29.06
C LEU A 360 0.25 16.32 29.01
N THR A 361 0.82 16.60 27.84
CA THR A 361 1.84 17.65 27.68
C THR A 361 1.26 19.02 27.41
N ARG A 362 0.04 19.09 26.86
CA ARG A 362 -0.63 20.34 26.51
C ARG A 362 -1.36 20.95 27.71
N PHE A 363 -2.01 20.10 28.50
CA PHE A 363 -2.75 20.48 29.71
C PHE A 363 -2.22 19.72 30.94
N PRO A 364 -0.90 19.78 31.25
CA PRO A 364 -0.28 18.95 32.28
C PRO A 364 -0.88 19.09 33.69
N VAL A 365 -1.28 20.30 34.11
CA VAL A 365 -1.90 20.59 35.41
C VAL A 365 -3.34 20.09 35.45
N ARG A 366 -4.15 20.47 34.44
CA ARG A 366 -5.55 20.01 34.34
C ARG A 366 -5.63 18.50 34.19
N ALA A 367 -4.81 17.88 33.35
CA ALA A 367 -4.76 16.44 33.19
C ALA A 367 -4.40 15.73 34.50
N LEU A 368 -3.41 16.25 35.26
CA LEU A 368 -3.05 15.68 36.56
C LEU A 368 -4.23 15.77 37.55
N ARG A 369 -4.87 16.93 37.66
CA ARG A 369 -6.05 17.13 38.52
C ARG A 369 -7.19 16.18 38.15
N ILE A 370 -7.61 16.20 36.88
CA ILE A 370 -8.74 15.40 36.40
C ILE A 370 -8.46 13.89 36.47
N LEU A 371 -7.24 13.44 36.13
CA LEU A 371 -6.88 12.02 36.28
C LEU A 371 -6.91 11.59 37.75
N ALA A 372 -6.45 12.42 38.69
CA ALA A 372 -6.49 12.09 40.11
C ALA A 372 -7.93 12.09 40.68
N GLU A 373 -8.78 13.01 40.24
CA GLU A 373 -10.22 13.00 40.57
C GLU A 373 -10.87 11.71 40.05
N MET A 374 -10.69 11.39 38.77
CA MET A 374 -11.28 10.20 38.16
C MET A 374 -10.71 8.89 38.73
N GLU A 375 -9.44 8.85 39.11
CA GLU A 375 -8.82 7.71 39.76
C GLU A 375 -9.41 7.44 41.15
N ALA A 376 -9.78 8.48 41.90
CA ALA A 376 -10.45 8.34 43.19
C ALA A 376 -11.92 7.92 43.03
N GLU A 377 -12.59 8.36 41.95
CA GLU A 377 -14.00 8.06 41.69
C GLU A 377 -14.25 6.70 41.01
N ARG A 378 -13.24 6.13 40.35
CA ARG A 378 -13.40 4.94 39.49
C ARG A 378 -12.54 3.79 39.97
N ASP A 379 -13.13 2.61 40.09
CA ASP A 379 -12.40 1.35 40.31
C ASP A 379 -11.81 0.82 38.98
N ASN A 380 -10.84 1.54 38.42
CA ASN A 380 -10.18 1.17 37.17
C ASN A 380 -8.66 1.45 37.23
N PRO A 381 -7.81 0.40 37.25
CA PRO A 381 -6.38 0.53 37.48
C PRO A 381 -5.63 1.28 36.36
N LEU A 382 -6.25 1.47 35.19
CA LEU A 382 -5.65 2.25 34.10
C LEU A 382 -5.58 3.76 34.41
N TYR A 383 -6.49 4.29 35.23
CA TYR A 383 -6.36 5.69 35.68
C TYR A 383 -5.10 5.86 36.51
N THR A 384 -4.83 4.95 37.45
CA THR A 384 -3.59 4.92 38.23
C THR A 384 -2.37 4.79 37.31
N ALA A 385 -2.45 3.94 36.29
CA ALA A 385 -1.36 3.68 35.36
C ALA A 385 -1.00 4.92 34.50
N VAL A 386 -2.01 5.62 33.97
CA VAL A 386 -1.82 6.84 33.17
C VAL A 386 -1.38 8.01 34.05
N LEU A 387 -1.99 8.18 35.24
CA LEU A 387 -1.58 9.19 36.22
C LEU A 387 -0.13 9.00 36.64
N GLY A 388 0.26 7.77 36.96
CA GLY A 388 1.64 7.42 37.32
C GLY A 388 2.62 7.71 36.20
N SER A 389 2.27 7.34 34.97
CA SER A 389 3.08 7.64 33.79
C SER A 389 3.26 9.15 33.58
N HIS A 390 2.21 9.94 33.78
CA HIS A 390 2.25 11.41 33.65
C HIS A 390 3.16 12.05 34.70
N VAL A 391 3.03 11.65 35.96
CA VAL A 391 3.86 12.17 37.07
C VAL A 391 5.34 11.80 36.89
N LEU A 392 5.63 10.56 36.49
CA LEU A 392 7.02 10.07 36.35
C LEU A 392 7.72 10.57 35.08
N ALA A 393 6.97 10.91 34.02
CA ALA A 393 7.54 11.40 32.77
C ALA A 393 8.15 12.81 32.90
N GLU A 394 7.62 13.66 33.79
CA GLU A 394 8.15 15.00 34.06
C GLU A 394 8.15 15.29 35.57
N PRO A 395 9.19 14.84 36.30
CA PRO A 395 9.27 15.00 37.75
C PRO A 395 9.27 16.47 38.23
N ARG A 396 9.60 17.42 37.34
CA ARG A 396 9.58 18.87 37.66
C ARG A 396 8.16 19.45 37.71
N LEU A 397 7.18 18.75 37.15
CA LEU A 397 5.79 19.20 37.11
C LEU A 397 5.24 19.37 38.53
N LEU A 398 5.38 18.34 39.37
CA LEU A 398 4.76 18.30 40.70
C LEU A 398 5.20 19.46 41.62
N PRO A 399 6.50 19.77 41.79
CA PRO A 399 6.93 20.95 42.54
C PRO A 399 6.40 22.27 41.96
N ALA A 400 6.28 22.37 40.64
CA ALA A 400 5.87 23.61 39.96
C ALA A 400 4.37 23.91 40.09
N VAL A 401 3.53 22.89 40.31
CA VAL A 401 2.06 23.02 40.34
C VAL A 401 1.46 22.74 41.70
N ALA A 402 2.28 22.33 42.69
CA ALA A 402 1.82 21.86 43.99
C ALA A 402 0.78 22.81 44.60
N GLU A 403 1.07 24.11 44.66
CA GLU A 403 0.20 25.12 45.27
C GLU A 403 -1.13 25.31 44.51
N SER A 404 -1.13 25.11 43.19
CA SER A 404 -2.32 25.23 42.33
C SER A 404 -3.24 24.01 42.34
N LEU A 405 -2.74 22.84 42.79
CA LEU A 405 -3.53 21.61 42.86
C LEU A 405 -4.35 21.53 44.15
N PRO A 406 -5.57 20.98 44.12
CA PRO A 406 -6.30 20.61 45.32
C PRO A 406 -5.54 19.59 46.18
N ALA A 407 -5.84 19.51 47.48
CA ALA A 407 -5.09 18.71 48.44
C ALA A 407 -5.02 17.21 48.10
N ALA A 408 -6.14 16.60 47.70
CA ALA A 408 -6.18 15.17 47.37
C ALA A 408 -5.35 14.79 46.12
N PRO A 409 -5.51 15.45 44.94
CA PRO A 409 -4.63 15.24 43.79
C PRO A 409 -3.14 15.46 44.08
N ARG A 410 -2.81 16.45 44.92
CA ARG A 410 -1.43 16.77 45.31
C ARG A 410 -0.79 15.63 46.10
N GLU A 411 -1.47 15.12 47.13
CA GLU A 411 -0.96 14.01 47.94
C GLU A 411 -0.87 12.72 47.13
N ARG A 412 -1.84 12.46 46.24
CA ARG A 412 -1.80 11.31 45.34
C ARG A 412 -0.57 11.34 44.42
N ALA A 413 -0.27 12.49 43.82
CA ALA A 413 0.90 12.65 42.96
C ALA A 413 2.24 12.53 43.72
N LYS A 414 2.31 13.01 44.97
CA LYS A 414 3.50 12.82 45.83
C LYS A 414 3.79 11.35 46.15
N GLN A 415 2.76 10.57 46.47
CA GLN A 415 2.89 9.13 46.73
C GLN A 415 3.44 8.39 45.50
N ILE A 416 2.93 8.73 44.32
CA ILE A 416 3.38 8.18 43.04
C ILE A 416 4.85 8.54 42.80
N ALA A 417 5.23 9.82 42.94
CA ALA A 417 6.60 10.29 42.73
C ALA A 417 7.61 9.69 43.72
N ALA A 418 7.17 9.34 44.92
CA ALA A 418 8.01 8.69 45.94
C ALA A 418 8.26 7.18 45.70
N GLY A 419 7.79 6.62 44.56
CA GLY A 419 7.98 5.20 44.21
C GLY A 419 6.76 4.33 44.51
N GLY A 420 5.54 4.88 44.38
CA GLY A 420 4.30 4.15 44.62
C GLY A 420 4.19 2.85 43.80
N VAL A 421 4.08 1.73 44.52
CA VAL A 421 3.95 0.35 44.03
C VAL A 421 2.80 0.22 43.02
N GLY A 422 3.03 -0.42 41.88
CA GLY A 422 1.97 -0.92 40.98
C GLY A 422 1.66 -0.11 39.71
N ILE A 423 2.38 0.98 39.41
CA ILE A 423 2.15 1.78 38.18
C ILE A 423 2.37 0.94 36.91
N GLY A 424 3.42 0.12 36.88
CA GLY A 424 3.67 -0.84 35.79
C GLY A 424 2.73 -2.05 35.85
N ALA A 425 2.32 -2.47 37.05
CA ALA A 425 1.49 -3.66 37.26
C ALA A 425 0.11 -3.54 36.59
N ALA A 426 -0.53 -2.37 36.66
CA ALA A 426 -1.82 -2.12 36.01
C ALA A 426 -1.76 -2.27 34.47
N TRP A 427 -0.69 -1.75 33.85
CA TRP A 427 -0.43 -1.92 32.42
C TRP A 427 -0.16 -3.39 32.07
N ALA A 428 0.69 -4.06 32.85
CA ALA A 428 1.03 -5.46 32.65
C ALA A 428 -0.19 -6.38 32.80
N GLN A 429 -1.04 -6.14 33.80
CA GLN A 429 -2.28 -6.87 34.01
C GLN A 429 -3.25 -6.68 32.84
N THR A 430 -3.40 -5.45 32.35
CA THR A 430 -4.25 -5.17 31.17
C THR A 430 -3.76 -5.91 29.92
N LEU A 431 -2.43 -5.99 29.73
CA LEU A 431 -1.81 -6.74 28.64
C LEU A 431 -2.00 -8.26 28.82
N ASP A 432 -1.89 -8.78 30.04
CA ASP A 432 -2.13 -10.20 30.35
C ASP A 432 -3.60 -10.61 30.13
N ASP A 433 -4.54 -9.80 30.59
CA ASP A 433 -5.98 -10.06 30.45
C ASP A 433 -6.40 -10.09 28.98
N HIS A 434 -5.82 -9.21 28.15
CA HIS A 434 -6.07 -9.19 26.71
C HIS A 434 -5.68 -10.50 26.02
N GLU A 435 -4.57 -11.12 26.42
CA GLU A 435 -4.07 -12.37 25.82
C GLU A 435 -4.79 -13.61 26.36
N ARG A 436 -5.11 -13.64 27.67
CA ARG A 436 -5.73 -14.81 28.31
C ARG A 436 -7.13 -15.11 27.81
N TRP A 437 -7.92 -14.08 27.55
CA TRP A 437 -9.36 -14.25 27.31
C TRP A 437 -9.74 -14.20 25.83
N ASN A 438 -8.78 -14.03 24.91
CA ASN A 438 -9.01 -13.79 23.47
C ASN A 438 -10.21 -12.82 23.25
N GLY A 439 -10.31 -11.85 24.16
CA GLY A 439 -11.47 -10.99 24.41
C GLY A 439 -10.99 -9.54 24.49
N PRO A 440 -11.86 -8.57 24.20
CA PRO A 440 -11.40 -7.34 23.58
C PRO A 440 -11.04 -6.31 24.66
N HIS A 441 -10.10 -6.61 25.56
CA HIS A 441 -9.65 -5.64 26.59
C HIS A 441 -8.91 -4.45 25.97
N LEU A 442 -8.16 -4.67 24.89
CA LEU A 442 -7.59 -3.64 24.03
C LEU A 442 -8.26 -3.70 22.65
N ALA A 443 -8.49 -2.53 22.04
CA ALA A 443 -9.32 -2.43 20.84
C ALA A 443 -8.75 -3.15 19.60
N ASN A 444 -7.42 -3.24 19.47
CA ASN A 444 -6.75 -3.90 18.36
C ASN A 444 -5.25 -4.14 18.66
N ALA A 445 -4.55 -4.84 17.77
CA ALA A 445 -3.12 -5.14 17.89
C ALA A 445 -2.21 -3.90 17.93
N GLU A 446 -2.65 -2.79 17.34
CA GLU A 446 -1.91 -1.52 17.39
C GLU A 446 -2.01 -0.88 18.78
N GLU A 447 -3.17 -0.97 19.44
CA GLU A 447 -3.32 -0.56 20.85
C GLU A 447 -2.51 -1.47 21.80
N GLN A 448 -2.47 -2.78 21.55
CA GLN A 448 -1.59 -3.70 22.29
C GLN A 448 -0.13 -3.26 22.18
N LYS A 449 0.38 -3.03 20.96
CA LYS A 449 1.75 -2.55 20.73
C LYS A 449 2.03 -1.26 21.49
N ARG A 450 1.12 -0.29 21.47
CA ARG A 450 1.32 0.98 22.16
C ARG A 450 1.27 0.86 23.68
N ALA A 451 0.42 -0.01 24.22
CA ALA A 451 0.40 -0.31 25.64
C ALA A 451 1.73 -0.93 26.11
N VAL A 452 2.33 -1.82 25.31
CA VAL A 452 3.69 -2.36 25.58
C VAL A 452 4.74 -1.24 25.59
N VAL A 453 4.69 -0.33 24.61
CA VAL A 453 5.59 0.83 24.55
C VAL A 453 5.40 1.76 25.75
N ALA A 454 4.15 1.98 26.19
CA ALA A 454 3.83 2.80 27.35
C ALA A 454 4.40 2.21 28.64
N LEU A 455 4.26 0.88 28.85
CA LEU A 455 4.84 0.18 29.98
C LEU A 455 6.37 0.31 30.01
N ALA A 456 7.03 0.10 28.86
CA ALA A 456 8.48 0.23 28.74
C ALA A 456 8.99 1.68 28.90
N ALA A 457 8.12 2.68 28.70
CA ALA A 457 8.47 4.08 28.87
C ALA A 457 8.52 4.53 30.35
N ILE A 458 7.97 3.75 31.29
CA ILE A 458 8.02 4.06 32.72
C ILE A 458 9.44 3.81 33.25
N PRO A 459 10.15 4.82 33.80
CA PRO A 459 11.56 4.71 34.16
C PRO A 459 11.76 4.08 35.55
N THR A 460 11.25 2.87 35.77
CA THR A 460 11.38 2.13 37.04
C THR A 460 11.82 0.68 36.81
N GLU A 461 12.54 0.10 37.79
CA GLU A 461 12.98 -1.30 37.72
C GLU A 461 11.79 -2.27 37.68
N GLU A 462 10.72 -1.98 38.43
CA GLU A 462 9.49 -2.78 38.45
C GLU A 462 8.84 -2.84 37.06
N ALA A 463 8.64 -1.69 36.40
CA ALA A 463 7.97 -1.63 35.10
C ALA A 463 8.81 -2.31 34.01
N LEU A 464 10.12 -2.05 33.97
CA LEU A 464 11.01 -2.69 33.02
C LEU A 464 11.16 -4.20 33.30
N GLY A 465 11.11 -4.60 34.57
CA GLY A 465 11.05 -5.99 34.99
C GLY A 465 9.82 -6.71 34.44
N LEU A 466 8.64 -6.07 34.47
CA LEU A 466 7.41 -6.60 33.88
C LEU A 466 7.49 -6.74 32.35
N VAL A 467 8.27 -5.89 31.67
CA VAL A 467 8.57 -6.04 30.24
C VAL A 467 9.46 -7.26 30.00
N VAL A 468 10.52 -7.43 30.80
CA VAL A 468 11.45 -8.57 30.72
C VAL A 468 10.73 -9.90 31.01
N ASP A 469 9.80 -9.93 31.97
CA ASP A 469 9.00 -11.13 32.29
C ASP A 469 8.10 -11.59 31.14
N ARG A 470 7.91 -10.74 30.12
CA ARG A 470 7.05 -10.97 28.96
C ARG A 470 7.83 -10.90 27.64
N ILE A 471 9.15 -11.04 27.68
CA ILE A 471 10.04 -10.74 26.56
C ILE A 471 9.77 -11.56 25.29
N GLU A 472 9.30 -12.80 25.46
CA GLU A 472 8.91 -13.72 24.39
C GLU A 472 7.64 -13.29 23.63
N ARG A 473 6.88 -12.34 24.20
CA ARG A 473 5.63 -11.88 23.62
C ARG A 473 5.88 -10.82 22.57
N LYS A 474 4.99 -10.76 21.58
CA LYS A 474 5.08 -9.82 20.47
C LYS A 474 5.19 -8.37 20.97
N ASN A 475 6.10 -7.61 20.37
CA ASN A 475 6.39 -6.19 20.66
C ASN A 475 7.17 -5.89 21.96
N PHE A 476 7.34 -6.84 22.89
CA PHE A 476 8.04 -6.58 24.16
C PHE A 476 9.54 -6.39 23.96
N ARG A 477 10.20 -7.26 23.19
CA ARG A 477 11.64 -7.13 22.89
C ARG A 477 12.00 -5.80 22.21
N PRO A 478 11.31 -5.35 21.15
CA PRO A 478 11.54 -4.01 20.59
C PRO A 478 11.34 -2.86 21.59
N ALA A 479 10.34 -2.96 22.49
CA ALA A 479 10.08 -1.94 23.50
C ALA A 479 11.18 -1.91 24.57
N LEU A 480 11.67 -3.09 25.01
CA LEU A 480 12.81 -3.22 25.90
C LEU A 480 14.07 -2.58 25.30
N LEU A 481 14.41 -2.90 24.05
CA LEU A 481 15.61 -2.35 23.39
C LEU A 481 15.56 -0.81 23.32
N THR A 482 14.38 -0.25 23.01
CA THR A 482 14.17 1.21 23.01
C THR A 482 14.34 1.81 24.40
N ALA A 483 13.81 1.14 25.44
CA ALA A 483 13.97 1.58 26.82
C ALA A 483 15.43 1.48 27.31
N ALA A 484 16.13 0.42 26.92
CA ALA A 484 17.52 0.16 27.26
C ALA A 484 18.49 1.16 26.63
N GLN A 485 18.21 1.64 25.42
CA GLN A 485 18.97 2.73 24.82
C GLN A 485 18.76 4.06 25.58
N ARG A 486 17.53 4.32 26.03
CA ARG A 486 17.19 5.55 26.77
C ARG A 486 17.82 5.58 28.16
N ASP A 487 17.87 4.44 28.85
CA ASP A 487 18.49 4.29 30.18
C ASP A 487 19.24 2.94 30.28
N PRO A 488 20.50 2.90 29.81
CA PRO A 488 21.28 1.67 29.81
C PRO A 488 21.59 1.13 31.21
N ALA A 489 21.70 2.00 32.21
CA ALA A 489 22.00 1.60 33.59
C ALA A 489 20.79 0.93 34.26
N LEU A 490 19.57 1.45 34.03
CA LEU A 490 18.34 0.80 34.47
C LEU A 490 18.16 -0.57 33.81
N ALA A 491 18.34 -0.66 32.49
CA ALA A 491 18.23 -1.92 31.78
C ALA A 491 19.27 -2.95 32.23
N LEU A 492 20.51 -2.54 32.49
CA LEU A 492 21.55 -3.44 32.99
C LEU A 492 21.16 -4.04 34.36
N ARG A 493 20.68 -3.22 35.31
CA ARG A 493 20.21 -3.72 36.62
C ARG A 493 19.11 -4.77 36.47
N VAL A 494 18.09 -4.46 35.69
CA VAL A 494 16.92 -5.33 35.52
C VAL A 494 17.29 -6.62 34.78
N LEU A 495 18.06 -6.53 33.69
CA LEU A 495 18.52 -7.69 32.93
C LEU A 495 19.45 -8.58 33.77
N ALA A 496 20.39 -8.00 34.51
CA ALA A 496 21.33 -8.76 35.34
C ALA A 496 20.62 -9.50 36.48
N ALA A 497 19.60 -8.88 37.09
CA ALA A 497 18.77 -9.50 38.11
C ALA A 497 17.87 -10.62 37.56
N LYS A 498 17.33 -10.45 36.34
CA LYS A 498 16.33 -11.37 35.74
C LYS A 498 16.88 -12.35 34.70
N ALA A 499 18.18 -12.40 34.44
CA ALA A 499 18.80 -13.33 33.49
C ALA A 499 18.78 -14.79 33.98
N THR A 500 17.57 -15.36 34.04
CA THR A 500 17.29 -16.72 34.51
C THR A 500 16.94 -17.69 33.38
N ASN A 501 16.64 -17.18 32.18
CA ASN A 501 16.40 -17.97 30.97
C ASN A 501 17.35 -17.54 29.84
N GLU A 502 17.42 -18.37 28.79
CA GLU A 502 18.36 -18.20 27.67
C GLU A 502 18.15 -16.87 26.93
N THR A 503 16.92 -16.46 26.66
CA THR A 503 16.61 -15.21 25.95
C THR A 503 17.03 -13.97 26.74
N VAL A 504 16.76 -13.92 28.04
CA VAL A 504 17.16 -12.78 28.88
C VAL A 504 18.67 -12.77 29.09
N ALA A 505 19.31 -13.95 29.18
CA ALA A 505 20.77 -14.05 29.21
C ALA A 505 21.43 -13.57 27.91
N GLU A 506 20.85 -13.90 26.74
CA GLU A 506 21.26 -13.37 25.43
C GLU A 506 21.14 -11.84 25.40
N LEU A 507 20.00 -11.29 25.86
CA LEU A 507 19.77 -9.85 25.94
C LEU A 507 20.74 -9.15 26.90
N LEU A 508 21.01 -9.73 28.07
CA LEU A 508 22.01 -9.23 29.00
C LEU A 508 23.39 -9.22 28.35
N ARG A 509 23.78 -10.32 27.69
CA ARG A 509 25.05 -10.41 26.97
C ARG A 509 25.18 -9.30 25.93
N ASN A 510 24.17 -9.14 25.09
CA ASN A 510 24.12 -8.13 24.06
C ASN A 510 24.17 -6.71 24.66
N HIS A 511 23.47 -6.46 25.77
CA HIS A 511 23.45 -5.16 26.46
C HIS A 511 24.81 -4.81 27.07
N VAL A 512 25.47 -5.76 27.72
CA VAL A 512 26.82 -5.59 28.29
C VAL A 512 27.83 -5.25 27.21
N LEU A 513 27.77 -5.93 26.07
CA LEU A 513 28.65 -5.67 24.93
C LEU A 513 28.36 -4.32 24.24
N ALA A 514 27.10 -3.89 24.21
CA ALA A 514 26.69 -2.65 23.54
C ALA A 514 26.98 -1.38 24.38
N TYR A 515 26.93 -1.47 25.72
CA TYR A 515 26.99 -0.30 26.62
C TYR A 515 28.10 -0.41 27.69
N PRO A 516 29.38 -0.51 27.31
CA PRO A 516 30.48 -0.73 28.26
C PRO A 516 30.64 0.40 29.31
N GLN A 517 30.30 1.65 28.96
CA GLN A 517 30.32 2.76 29.92
C GLN A 517 29.27 2.59 31.02
N ALA A 518 28.04 2.24 30.65
CA ALA A 518 26.97 1.99 31.62
C ALA A 518 27.27 0.79 32.51
N VAL A 519 27.97 -0.22 31.97
CA VAL A 519 28.50 -1.34 32.76
C VAL A 519 29.48 -0.82 33.80
N ALA A 520 30.49 -0.04 33.41
CA ALA A 520 31.48 0.49 34.35
C ALA A 520 30.85 1.34 35.47
N GLU A 521 29.85 2.15 35.15
CA GLU A 521 29.13 2.99 36.13
C GLU A 521 28.26 2.18 37.10
N THR A 522 27.59 1.13 36.61
CA THR A 522 26.56 0.41 37.37
C THR A 522 27.11 -0.80 38.12
N LEU A 523 28.20 -1.43 37.64
CA LEU A 523 28.78 -2.66 38.19
C LEU A 523 29.04 -2.63 39.71
N PRO A 524 29.50 -1.51 40.32
CA PRO A 524 29.69 -1.42 41.77
C PRO A 524 28.39 -1.52 42.57
N SER A 525 27.26 -1.11 41.98
CA SER A 525 25.94 -1.06 42.62
C SER A 525 25.13 -2.36 42.50
N LEU A 526 25.56 -3.30 41.66
CA LEU A 526 24.90 -4.60 41.49
C LEU A 526 25.11 -5.51 42.70
N ASP A 527 24.16 -6.42 42.94
CA ASP A 527 24.35 -7.52 43.89
C ASP A 527 25.43 -8.52 43.42
N GLY A 528 25.87 -9.39 44.32
CA GLY A 528 26.99 -10.30 44.05
C GLY A 528 26.77 -11.29 42.90
N GLU A 529 25.53 -11.77 42.71
CA GLU A 529 25.21 -12.74 41.66
C GLU A 529 25.06 -12.06 40.30
N ALA A 530 24.35 -10.92 40.25
CA ALA A 530 24.23 -10.08 39.08
C ALA A 530 25.60 -9.56 38.61
N ARG A 531 26.46 -9.12 39.54
CA ARG A 531 27.83 -8.69 39.23
C ARG A 531 28.64 -9.82 38.60
N ALA A 532 28.63 -11.02 39.19
CA ALA A 532 29.37 -12.16 38.66
C ALA A 532 28.94 -12.53 37.22
N ARG A 533 27.63 -12.46 36.91
CA ARG A 533 27.11 -12.68 35.55
C ARG A 533 27.65 -11.64 34.56
N VAL A 534 27.61 -10.35 34.93
CA VAL A 534 28.10 -9.25 34.08
C VAL A 534 29.62 -9.32 33.89
N GLU A 535 30.37 -9.66 34.94
CA GLU A 535 31.83 -9.85 34.87
C GLU A 535 32.21 -11.04 33.99
N ALA A 536 31.50 -12.17 34.07
CA ALA A 536 31.71 -13.32 33.19
C ALA A 536 31.51 -12.95 31.70
N ILE A 537 30.49 -12.15 31.40
CA ILE A 537 30.25 -11.64 30.04
C ILE A 537 31.33 -10.65 29.62
N SER A 538 31.71 -9.73 30.51
CA SER A 538 32.76 -8.74 30.24
C SER A 538 34.13 -9.40 30.04
N GLY A 539 34.38 -10.53 30.69
CA GLY A 539 35.56 -11.38 30.48
C GLY A 539 35.54 -12.12 29.13
N LEU A 540 34.35 -12.43 28.59
CA LEU A 540 34.16 -12.92 27.22
C LEU A 540 34.26 -11.80 26.17
N ALA A 541 34.10 -10.54 26.59
CA ALA A 541 34.09 -9.33 25.74
C ALA A 541 35.48 -8.88 25.28
N GLN A 542 36.53 -9.66 25.50
CA GLN A 542 37.68 -9.65 24.61
C GLN A 542 37.65 -10.91 23.73
N PRO A 543 36.81 -10.97 22.69
CA PRO A 543 37.14 -11.84 21.58
C PRO A 543 38.46 -11.33 21.01
N ALA A 544 39.42 -12.22 20.85
CA ALA A 544 40.71 -11.97 20.20
C ALA A 544 40.57 -11.69 18.69
N ALA A 545 39.60 -10.87 18.27
CA ALA A 545 39.48 -10.34 16.93
C ALA A 545 39.40 -8.80 16.99
N ALA A 546 40.37 -8.18 16.31
CA ALA A 546 40.44 -6.77 15.89
C ALA A 546 41.14 -5.69 16.76
N ALA A 547 41.96 -6.04 17.77
CA ALA A 547 42.97 -5.06 18.24
C ALA A 547 44.06 -4.77 17.18
N THR A 548 44.25 -5.71 16.23
CA THR A 548 45.26 -5.68 15.16
C THR A 548 44.65 -5.85 13.76
N GLY A 549 43.35 -5.61 13.59
CA GLY A 549 42.68 -5.77 12.29
C GLY A 549 43.02 -4.65 11.31
N THR A 550 42.86 -4.92 10.02
CA THR A 550 43.19 -3.96 8.96
C THR A 550 41.97 -3.10 8.60
N THR A 551 42.18 -1.80 8.39
CA THR A 551 41.15 -0.87 7.88
C THR A 551 41.49 -0.51 6.43
N PRO A 552 40.80 -1.09 5.43
CA PRO A 552 40.96 -0.70 4.03
C PRO A 552 40.63 0.79 3.82
N PRO A 553 41.23 1.46 2.81
CA PRO A 553 40.98 2.87 2.52
C PRO A 553 39.50 3.23 2.36
N VAL A 554 38.71 2.35 1.74
CA VAL A 554 37.26 2.52 1.56
C VAL A 554 36.47 2.54 2.88
N LEU A 555 37.04 1.99 3.96
CA LEU A 555 36.49 1.95 5.31
C LEU A 555 37.23 2.87 6.29
N ALA A 556 38.12 3.75 5.81
CA ALA A 556 38.93 4.64 6.65
C ALA A 556 38.18 5.88 7.18
N GLY A 557 36.85 5.85 7.22
CA GLY A 557 35.99 6.93 7.72
C GLY A 557 34.53 6.74 7.33
N PRO A 558 33.64 7.68 7.70
CA PRO A 558 32.21 7.57 7.43
C PRO A 558 31.89 7.64 5.92
N PRO A 559 30.77 7.05 5.48
CA PRO A 559 30.32 7.08 4.08
C PRO A 559 30.37 8.46 3.40
N ARG A 560 30.92 8.50 2.19
CA ARG A 560 31.03 9.71 1.34
C ARG A 560 30.36 9.49 0.00
N ARG A 561 29.77 10.56 -0.54
CA ARG A 561 29.20 10.58 -1.89
C ARG A 561 30.27 10.38 -2.96
N ALA A 562 29.84 10.07 -4.18
CA ALA A 562 30.72 10.01 -5.35
C ALA A 562 31.51 11.31 -5.61
N ASP A 563 31.01 12.47 -5.18
CA ASP A 563 31.70 13.78 -5.26
C ASP A 563 32.63 14.06 -4.06
N GLY A 564 32.87 13.08 -3.18
CA GLY A 564 33.74 13.17 -2.01
C GLY A 564 33.13 13.85 -0.79
N LYS A 565 31.91 14.41 -0.90
CA LYS A 565 31.24 15.10 0.22
C LYS A 565 30.72 14.11 1.28
N PRO A 566 30.72 14.49 2.57
CA PRO A 566 30.16 13.67 3.63
C PRO A 566 28.68 13.37 3.40
N MET A 567 28.25 12.13 3.64
CA MET A 567 26.84 11.78 3.68
C MET A 567 26.27 11.93 5.10
N ARG A 568 24.97 12.21 5.20
CA ARG A 568 24.25 12.05 6.46
C ARG A 568 24.07 10.55 6.69
N VAL A 569 24.80 10.02 7.66
CA VAL A 569 24.71 8.62 8.08
C VAL A 569 23.56 8.50 9.09
N PRO A 570 22.57 7.63 8.88
CA PRO A 570 21.58 7.29 9.89
C PRO A 570 22.25 6.60 11.08
N ASP A 571 21.73 6.81 12.29
CA ASP A 571 22.16 6.02 13.44
C ASP A 571 21.92 4.53 13.18
N LEU A 572 22.91 3.70 13.52
CA LEU A 572 22.78 2.25 13.40
C LEU A 572 21.64 1.75 14.32
N PRO A 573 20.89 0.72 13.91
CA PRO A 573 19.73 0.28 14.68
C PRO A 573 20.12 -0.27 16.06
N ASP A 574 19.30 0.03 17.07
CA ASP A 574 19.56 -0.34 18.47
C ASP A 574 19.61 -1.86 18.73
N TRP A 575 19.13 -2.68 17.78
CA TRP A 575 19.20 -4.14 17.84
C TRP A 575 20.53 -4.71 17.32
N LEU A 576 21.36 -3.90 16.65
CA LEU A 576 22.61 -4.34 16.04
C LEU A 576 23.75 -4.26 17.06
N VAL A 577 24.31 -5.42 17.38
CA VAL A 577 25.49 -5.55 18.24
C VAL A 577 26.70 -5.85 17.37
N LEU A 578 27.54 -4.85 17.11
CA LEU A 578 28.68 -4.98 16.20
C LEU A 578 29.71 -6.01 16.69
N ALA A 579 29.91 -6.11 18.01
CA ALA A 579 30.91 -6.99 18.61
C ALA A 579 30.61 -8.49 18.46
N THR A 580 29.40 -8.87 18.07
CA THR A 580 29.00 -10.27 17.85
C THR A 580 28.97 -10.66 16.37
N LEU A 581 29.27 -9.73 15.46
CA LEU A 581 29.33 -10.02 14.03
C LEU A 581 30.58 -10.87 13.70
N PRO A 582 30.47 -11.85 12.79
CA PRO A 582 31.60 -12.68 12.39
C PRO A 582 32.66 -11.84 11.67
N PRO A 583 33.96 -12.21 11.74
CA PRO A 583 35.02 -11.49 11.06
C PRO A 583 34.87 -11.58 9.54
N VAL A 584 35.26 -10.52 8.84
CA VAL A 584 35.40 -10.52 7.38
C VAL A 584 36.88 -10.49 7.04
N THR A 585 37.38 -11.56 6.43
CA THR A 585 38.79 -11.68 6.01
C THR A 585 39.01 -10.95 4.68
N LEU A 586 40.13 -10.21 4.57
CA LEU A 586 40.57 -9.63 3.31
C LEU A 586 41.25 -10.69 2.43
N ARG A 587 40.90 -10.75 1.15
CA ARG A 587 41.50 -11.67 0.16
C ARG A 587 43.01 -11.48 0.03
N VAL A 588 43.46 -10.23 0.17
CA VAL A 588 44.88 -9.85 0.15
C VAL A 588 45.34 -9.61 1.57
N GLY A 589 46.36 -10.35 2.02
CA GLY A 589 46.91 -10.27 3.38
C GLY A 589 46.31 -11.29 4.34
N GLY A 590 45.02 -11.65 4.19
CA GLY A 590 44.34 -12.62 5.06
C GLY A 590 43.98 -12.07 6.45
N ASP A 591 44.18 -10.76 6.68
CA ASP A 591 43.83 -10.12 7.93
C ASP A 591 42.31 -9.86 8.01
N PRO A 592 41.69 -9.98 9.20
CA PRO A 592 40.30 -9.58 9.41
C PRO A 592 40.16 -8.05 9.43
N LEU A 593 38.96 -7.57 9.09
CA LEU A 593 38.59 -6.16 9.26
C LEU A 593 38.72 -5.72 10.74
N SER A 594 39.20 -4.50 10.95
CA SER A 594 39.23 -3.86 12.27
C SER A 594 37.80 -3.55 12.79
N ALA A 595 37.67 -3.29 14.10
CA ALA A 595 36.37 -2.96 14.70
C ALA A 595 35.75 -1.67 14.11
N ASP A 596 36.59 -0.68 13.80
CA ASP A 596 36.16 0.56 13.15
C ASP A 596 35.75 0.30 11.69
N ALA A 597 36.47 -0.58 10.98
CA ALA A 597 36.11 -0.96 9.62
C ALA A 597 34.75 -1.69 9.57
N VAL A 598 34.46 -2.58 10.54
CA VAL A 598 33.15 -3.24 10.67
C VAL A 598 32.03 -2.23 10.90
N ARG A 599 32.25 -1.22 11.76
CA ARG A 599 31.27 -0.14 11.97
C ARG A 599 31.00 0.63 10.68
N HIS A 600 32.05 1.08 9.98
CA HIS A 600 31.89 1.83 8.74
C HIS A 600 31.26 0.98 7.62
N LEU A 601 31.48 -0.34 7.59
CA LEU A 601 30.78 -1.24 6.68
C LEU A 601 29.27 -1.27 6.98
N CYS A 602 28.87 -1.39 8.25
CA CYS A 602 27.46 -1.31 8.64
C CYS A 602 26.82 0.04 8.28
N GLU A 603 27.56 1.15 8.44
CA GLU A 603 27.11 2.49 8.03
C GLU A 603 26.96 2.61 6.50
N LEU A 604 27.88 2.06 5.72
CA LEU A 604 27.78 1.97 4.26
C LEU A 604 26.54 1.18 3.83
N LEU A 605 26.25 0.07 4.51
CA LEU A 605 25.03 -0.71 4.28
C LEU A 605 23.77 0.07 4.69
N ALA A 606 23.82 0.85 5.77
CA ALA A 606 22.69 1.66 6.25
C ALA A 606 22.30 2.80 5.30
N VAL A 607 23.25 3.33 4.52
CA VAL A 607 22.99 4.32 3.46
C VAL A 607 22.68 3.71 2.09
N SER A 608 22.86 2.39 1.94
CA SER A 608 22.60 1.65 0.70
C SER A 608 21.14 1.25 0.55
N ARG A 609 20.73 0.88 -0.67
CA ARG A 609 19.41 0.33 -0.98
C ARG A 609 19.54 -1.04 -1.64
N ILE A 610 18.49 -1.86 -1.58
CA ILE A 610 18.48 -3.20 -2.18
C ILE A 610 18.81 -3.16 -3.68
N ALA A 611 18.20 -2.22 -4.41
CA ALA A 611 18.42 -2.08 -5.86
C ALA A 611 19.68 -1.26 -6.21
N GLU A 612 20.27 -0.54 -5.26
CA GLU A 612 21.34 0.43 -5.52
C GLU A 612 22.27 0.48 -4.30
N ALA A 613 23.32 -0.35 -4.34
CA ALA A 613 24.35 -0.38 -3.31
C ALA A 613 25.26 0.85 -3.42
N HIS A 614 25.73 1.36 -2.28
CA HIS A 614 26.75 2.39 -2.28
C HIS A 614 28.05 1.88 -2.94
N PRO A 615 28.76 2.69 -3.76
CA PRO A 615 29.97 2.25 -4.48
C PRO A 615 31.04 1.63 -3.57
N GLY A 616 31.21 2.17 -2.35
CA GLY A 616 32.14 1.62 -1.37
C GLY A 616 31.83 0.17 -0.95
N VAL A 617 30.56 -0.27 -1.02
CA VAL A 617 30.21 -1.68 -0.77
C VAL A 617 30.66 -2.57 -1.92
N ALA A 618 30.59 -2.09 -3.17
CA ALA A 618 31.12 -2.81 -4.31
C ALA A 618 32.64 -3.02 -4.19
N GLU A 619 33.38 -2.01 -3.73
CA GLU A 619 34.82 -2.14 -3.45
C GLU A 619 35.08 -3.16 -2.33
N VAL A 620 34.34 -3.11 -1.22
CA VAL A 620 34.44 -4.12 -0.14
C VAL A 620 34.21 -5.54 -0.66
N ARG A 621 33.26 -5.75 -1.58
CA ARG A 621 33.02 -7.07 -2.21
C ARG A 621 34.21 -7.59 -3.02
N THR A 622 35.01 -6.69 -3.59
CA THR A 622 36.21 -7.08 -4.37
C THR A 622 37.38 -7.47 -3.48
N ILE A 623 37.54 -6.83 -2.31
CA ILE A 623 38.67 -7.04 -1.41
C ILE A 623 38.39 -8.06 -0.29
N GLY A 624 37.14 -8.30 0.08
CA GLY A 624 36.74 -9.25 1.12
C GLY A 624 36.46 -10.66 0.59
N GLU A 625 36.66 -11.67 1.43
CA GLU A 625 36.29 -13.05 1.13
C GLU A 625 34.76 -13.19 1.01
N GLN A 626 34.30 -13.77 -0.11
CA GLN A 626 32.87 -13.79 -0.45
C GLN A 626 32.04 -14.56 0.59
N ARG A 627 32.57 -15.68 1.08
CA ARG A 627 31.91 -16.52 2.09
C ARG A 627 31.77 -15.79 3.42
N ASP A 628 32.79 -15.03 3.81
CA ASP A 628 32.78 -14.27 5.06
C ASP A 628 31.79 -13.11 4.98
N LEU A 629 31.73 -12.41 3.84
CA LEU A 629 30.74 -11.35 3.57
C LEU A 629 29.30 -11.87 3.64
N ALA A 630 29.03 -13.05 3.06
CA ALA A 630 27.72 -13.68 3.12
C ALA A 630 27.35 -14.11 4.54
N THR A 631 28.31 -14.67 5.29
CA THR A 631 28.13 -15.05 6.71
C THR A 631 27.88 -13.82 7.58
N PHE A 632 28.60 -12.72 7.34
CA PHE A 632 28.40 -11.43 7.99
C PHE A 632 27.01 -10.85 7.73
N ALA A 633 26.55 -10.87 6.47
CA ALA A 633 25.22 -10.41 6.11
C ALA A 633 24.11 -11.24 6.77
N TRP A 634 24.30 -12.57 6.82
CA TRP A 634 23.38 -13.46 7.51
C TRP A 634 23.33 -13.21 9.02
N ALA A 635 24.47 -12.96 9.67
CA ALA A 635 24.50 -12.63 11.10
C ALA A 635 23.74 -11.32 11.42
N ILE A 636 23.84 -10.29 10.56
CA ILE A 636 23.02 -9.07 10.69
C ILE A 636 21.53 -9.43 10.58
N PHE A 637 21.17 -10.29 9.63
CA PHE A 637 19.80 -10.75 9.45
C PHE A 637 19.26 -11.53 10.66
N GLU A 638 20.07 -12.40 11.26
CA GLU A 638 19.71 -13.15 12.47
C GLU A 638 19.45 -12.22 13.66
N GLN A 639 20.27 -11.17 13.85
CA GLN A 639 20.01 -10.16 14.88
C GLN A 639 18.70 -9.39 14.62
N TRP A 640 18.42 -9.04 13.36
CA TRP A 640 17.15 -8.40 12.97
C TRP A 640 15.94 -9.32 13.21
N GLN A 641 16.08 -10.62 12.92
CA GLN A 641 15.08 -11.64 13.20
C GLN A 641 14.86 -11.83 14.70
N ALA A 642 15.93 -11.89 15.49
CA ALA A 642 15.88 -11.99 16.95
C ALA A 642 15.17 -10.77 17.57
N ALA A 643 15.34 -9.58 16.97
CA ALA A 643 14.59 -8.37 17.34
C ALA A 643 13.13 -8.34 16.83
N HIS A 644 12.62 -9.45 16.28
CA HIS A 644 11.28 -9.58 15.68
C HIS A 644 11.02 -8.64 14.50
N TYR A 645 12.01 -8.46 13.63
CA TYR A 645 11.87 -7.78 12.34
C TYR A 645 11.41 -6.31 12.43
N PRO A 646 12.08 -5.45 13.21
CA PRO A 646 11.70 -4.04 13.36
C PRO A 646 11.71 -3.32 11.99
N THR A 647 10.71 -2.47 11.75
CA THR A 647 10.48 -1.84 10.44
C THR A 647 11.18 -0.50 10.23
N LYS A 648 11.91 0.01 11.23
CA LYS A 648 12.57 1.33 11.17
C LYS A 648 13.84 1.33 10.32
N SER A 649 14.39 0.16 10.01
CA SER A 649 15.62 0.01 9.23
C SER A 649 15.51 -1.18 8.28
N ASN A 650 16.02 -1.00 7.06
CA ASN A 650 16.13 -2.07 6.05
C ASN A 650 17.53 -2.69 6.04
N LEU A 651 18.40 -2.36 6.99
CA LEU A 651 19.82 -2.75 7.03
C LEU A 651 20.04 -4.23 6.76
N ALA A 652 19.29 -5.12 7.43
CA ALA A 652 19.42 -6.57 7.26
C ALA A 652 19.10 -7.05 5.83
N MET A 653 18.02 -6.53 5.23
CA MET A 653 17.64 -6.90 3.86
C MET A 653 18.65 -6.33 2.84
N VAL A 654 19.16 -5.13 3.08
CA VAL A 654 20.21 -4.53 2.24
C VAL A 654 21.52 -5.31 2.35
N ALA A 655 21.91 -5.74 3.56
CA ALA A 655 23.09 -6.57 3.78
C ALA A 655 22.99 -7.88 2.97
N LEU A 656 21.86 -8.60 3.06
CA LEU A 656 21.64 -9.81 2.25
C LEU A 656 21.63 -9.53 0.75
N ALA A 657 20.98 -8.45 0.30
CA ALA A 657 20.90 -8.12 -1.12
C ALA A 657 22.27 -7.88 -1.75
N VAL A 658 23.17 -7.21 -1.02
CA VAL A 658 24.44 -6.73 -1.58
C VAL A 658 25.60 -7.68 -1.29
N LEU A 659 25.58 -8.36 -0.14
CA LEU A 659 26.68 -9.23 0.32
C LEU A 659 26.32 -10.72 0.35
N GLY A 660 25.04 -11.08 0.20
CA GLY A 660 24.58 -12.47 0.19
C GLY A 660 25.01 -13.25 -1.05
N ASP A 661 24.98 -14.58 -0.92
CA ASP A 661 25.33 -15.55 -1.95
C ASP A 661 24.30 -16.71 -2.02
N ASP A 662 24.60 -17.74 -2.81
CA ASP A 662 23.74 -18.93 -2.96
C ASP A 662 23.52 -19.70 -1.65
N ASN A 663 24.38 -19.54 -0.63
CA ASN A 663 24.19 -20.17 0.68
C ASN A 663 23.14 -19.43 1.52
N THR A 664 22.97 -18.12 1.31
CA THR A 664 21.96 -17.31 2.01
C THR A 664 20.55 -17.43 1.43
N VAL A 665 20.43 -17.89 0.18
CA VAL A 665 19.15 -17.99 -0.54
C VAL A 665 18.19 -19.03 0.07
N PRO A 666 18.56 -20.32 0.26
CA PRO A 666 17.66 -21.31 0.84
C PRO A 666 17.10 -20.94 2.22
N PRO A 667 17.91 -20.50 3.22
CA PRO A 667 17.36 -20.17 4.52
C PRO A 667 16.49 -18.91 4.48
N LEU A 668 16.78 -17.92 3.62
CA LEU A 668 15.88 -16.77 3.42
C LEU A 668 14.50 -17.20 2.87
N VAL A 669 14.49 -18.05 1.83
CA VAL A 669 13.25 -18.54 1.22
C VAL A 669 12.44 -19.41 2.18
N ALA A 670 13.10 -20.14 3.09
CA ALA A 670 12.44 -20.94 4.11
C ALA A 670 11.59 -20.10 5.09
N LEU A 671 11.87 -18.80 5.24
CA LEU A 671 11.11 -17.88 6.10
C LEU A 671 9.86 -17.30 5.44
N PHE A 672 9.72 -17.42 4.11
CA PHE A 672 8.60 -16.80 3.38
C PHE A 672 7.21 -17.32 3.81
N PRO A 673 7.01 -18.62 4.12
CA PRO A 673 5.75 -19.12 4.66
C PRO A 673 5.33 -18.41 5.96
N ASP A 674 6.27 -18.17 6.88
CA ASP A 674 6.00 -17.47 8.15
C ASP A 674 5.68 -16.00 7.92
N TRP A 675 6.18 -15.43 6.83
CA TRP A 675 5.91 -14.06 6.42
C TRP A 675 4.65 -13.91 5.55
N ALA A 676 3.94 -14.99 5.22
CA ALA A 676 2.84 -14.96 4.25
C ALA A 676 1.71 -13.97 4.61
N ASN A 677 1.50 -13.71 5.91
CA ASN A 677 0.53 -12.73 6.40
C ASN A 677 1.04 -11.27 6.35
N VAL A 678 2.32 -11.05 6.02
CA VAL A 678 2.98 -9.75 5.92
C VAL A 678 3.54 -9.59 4.50
N SER A 679 2.65 -9.28 3.55
CA SER A 679 2.96 -9.27 2.10
C SER A 679 4.16 -8.41 1.74
N MET A 680 4.38 -7.28 2.43
CA MET A 680 5.51 -6.39 2.16
C MET A 680 6.86 -7.06 2.43
N ARG A 681 6.98 -7.87 3.49
CA ARG A 681 8.26 -8.51 3.84
C ARG A 681 8.66 -9.58 2.83
N VAL A 682 7.68 -10.36 2.35
CA VAL A 682 7.89 -11.33 1.26
C VAL A 682 8.35 -10.61 -0.01
N ARG A 683 7.71 -9.49 -0.37
CA ARG A 683 8.13 -8.67 -1.53
C ARG A 683 9.56 -8.16 -1.37
N THR A 684 9.91 -7.60 -0.22
CA THR A 684 11.29 -7.18 0.03
C THR A 684 12.28 -8.35 -0.04
N GLY A 685 11.90 -9.54 0.44
CA GLY A 685 12.71 -10.76 0.28
C GLY A 685 12.89 -11.16 -1.20
N MET A 686 11.87 -10.96 -2.03
CA MET A 686 11.98 -11.18 -3.47
C MET A 686 12.89 -10.14 -4.15
N ASP A 687 12.85 -8.89 -3.71
CA ASP A 687 13.80 -7.86 -4.16
C ASP A 687 15.25 -8.26 -3.80
N VAL A 688 15.45 -8.82 -2.59
CA VAL A 688 16.76 -9.36 -2.17
C VAL A 688 17.23 -10.49 -3.10
N LEU A 689 16.36 -11.47 -3.42
CA LEU A 689 16.71 -12.55 -4.34
C LEU A 689 17.07 -12.02 -5.75
N ALA A 690 16.36 -11.00 -6.22
CA ALA A 690 16.63 -10.37 -7.51
C ALA A 690 17.97 -9.62 -7.50
N ALA A 691 18.30 -8.96 -6.38
CA ALA A 691 19.56 -8.25 -6.18
C ALA A 691 20.77 -9.18 -6.03
N ILE A 692 20.63 -10.31 -5.32
CA ILE A 692 21.64 -11.38 -5.29
C ILE A 692 21.88 -11.87 -6.73
N GLY A 693 20.78 -12.08 -7.47
CA GLY A 693 20.80 -12.19 -8.92
C GLY A 693 21.59 -13.38 -9.46
N THR A 694 21.85 -14.41 -8.65
CA THR A 694 22.44 -15.69 -9.09
C THR A 694 21.38 -16.61 -9.68
N ASP A 695 21.78 -17.61 -10.47
CA ASP A 695 20.81 -18.54 -11.07
C ASP A 695 20.02 -19.33 -10.00
N VAL A 696 20.62 -19.61 -8.85
CA VAL A 696 19.93 -20.21 -7.69
C VAL A 696 18.84 -19.27 -7.15
N ALA A 697 19.16 -17.99 -6.93
CA ALA A 697 18.20 -17.00 -6.45
C ALA A 697 17.04 -16.79 -7.43
N LEU A 698 17.37 -16.64 -8.72
CA LEU A 698 16.39 -16.46 -9.78
C LEU A 698 15.53 -17.72 -9.99
N THR A 699 16.07 -18.92 -9.80
CA THR A 699 15.29 -20.18 -9.79
C THR A 699 14.24 -20.18 -8.67
N GLN A 700 14.58 -19.70 -7.47
CA GLN A 700 13.61 -19.56 -6.37
C GLN A 700 12.55 -18.50 -6.68
N LEU A 701 12.91 -17.37 -7.28
CA LEU A 701 11.95 -16.37 -7.77
C LEU A 701 11.01 -16.96 -8.84
N GLY A 702 11.55 -17.74 -9.78
CA GLY A 702 10.76 -18.48 -10.78
C GLY A 702 9.77 -19.44 -10.14
N ARG A 703 10.16 -20.13 -9.06
CA ARG A 703 9.24 -20.98 -8.30
C ARG A 703 8.11 -20.17 -7.66
N LEU A 704 8.39 -18.99 -7.12
CA LEU A 704 7.39 -18.10 -6.52
C LEU A 704 6.41 -17.54 -7.56
N ALA A 705 6.90 -17.15 -8.74
CA ALA A 705 6.07 -16.74 -9.87
C ALA A 705 5.02 -17.80 -10.23
N ARG A 706 5.40 -19.09 -10.19
CA ARG A 706 4.50 -20.21 -10.51
C ARG A 706 3.58 -20.62 -9.35
N LYS A 707 4.11 -20.72 -8.12
CA LYS A 707 3.44 -21.42 -7.01
C LYS A 707 2.82 -20.52 -5.94
N ALA A 708 3.08 -19.21 -5.96
CA ALA A 708 2.51 -18.34 -4.93
C ALA A 708 0.98 -18.29 -5.04
N LYS A 709 0.29 -18.44 -3.90
CA LYS A 709 -1.19 -18.46 -3.85
C LYS A 709 -1.81 -17.12 -4.24
N THR A 710 -1.12 -16.02 -3.95
CA THR A 710 -1.61 -14.66 -4.16
C THR A 710 -1.16 -14.14 -5.53
N THR A 711 -2.10 -13.69 -6.37
CA THR A 711 -1.81 -13.13 -7.70
C THR A 711 -0.82 -11.95 -7.63
N GLY A 712 -0.94 -11.09 -6.62
CA GLY A 712 0.00 -9.97 -6.43
C GLY A 712 1.42 -10.37 -6.01
N ILE A 713 1.65 -11.59 -5.51
CA ILE A 713 3.01 -12.12 -5.26
C ILE A 713 3.55 -12.73 -6.55
N ARG A 714 2.72 -13.48 -7.30
CA ARG A 714 3.11 -14.05 -8.60
C ARG A 714 3.57 -12.97 -9.58
N GLY A 715 2.73 -11.95 -9.80
CA GLY A 715 3.07 -10.85 -10.72
C GLY A 715 4.30 -10.05 -10.28
N PHE A 716 4.54 -9.89 -8.97
CA PHE A 716 5.76 -9.24 -8.47
C PHE A 716 7.01 -10.09 -8.73
N ALA A 717 6.92 -11.42 -8.60
CA ALA A 717 8.02 -12.33 -8.92
C ALA A 717 8.35 -12.29 -10.41
N GLU A 718 7.32 -12.32 -11.26
CA GLU A 718 7.45 -12.22 -12.71
C GLU A 718 8.13 -10.91 -13.12
N GLN A 719 7.71 -9.77 -12.55
CA GLN A 719 8.35 -8.49 -12.81
C GLN A 719 9.84 -8.52 -12.47
N ARG A 720 10.23 -9.06 -11.30
CA ARG A 720 11.64 -9.13 -10.89
C ARG A 720 12.48 -10.06 -11.74
N LEU A 721 11.91 -11.14 -12.27
CA LEU A 721 12.59 -11.98 -13.25
C LEU A 721 12.82 -11.23 -14.56
N ASN A 722 11.85 -10.44 -15.02
CA ASN A 722 11.99 -9.62 -16.22
C ASN A 722 13.05 -8.53 -16.04
N ASP A 723 13.05 -7.84 -14.89
CA ASP A 723 14.07 -6.84 -14.54
C ASP A 723 15.47 -7.47 -14.52
N ALA A 724 15.61 -8.67 -13.93
CA ALA A 724 16.87 -9.40 -13.87
C ALA A 724 17.33 -9.90 -15.26
N ALA A 725 16.40 -10.27 -16.15
CA ALA A 725 16.71 -10.62 -17.53
C ALA A 725 17.26 -9.40 -18.28
N ALA A 726 16.56 -8.26 -18.20
CA ALA A 726 16.98 -7.00 -18.82
C ALA A 726 18.37 -6.54 -18.32
N ALA A 727 18.64 -6.65 -17.02
CA ALA A 727 19.93 -6.29 -16.44
C ALA A 727 21.10 -7.16 -16.95
N ARG A 728 20.81 -8.39 -17.42
CA ARG A 728 21.78 -9.30 -18.04
C ARG A 728 21.81 -9.19 -19.58
N GLY A 729 21.04 -8.28 -20.18
CA GLY A 729 20.88 -8.19 -21.63
C GLY A 729 20.22 -9.44 -22.24
N LEU A 730 19.38 -10.12 -21.47
CA LEU A 730 18.66 -11.33 -21.88
C LEU A 730 17.17 -11.02 -22.06
N GLU A 731 16.57 -11.67 -23.05
CA GLU A 731 15.12 -11.75 -23.15
C GLU A 731 14.54 -12.61 -21.99
N PRO A 732 13.31 -12.37 -21.52
CA PRO A 732 12.69 -13.17 -20.46
C PRO A 732 12.69 -14.67 -20.74
N ALA A 733 12.44 -15.07 -21.99
CA ALA A 733 12.50 -16.46 -22.42
C ALA A 733 13.91 -17.06 -22.28
N GLN A 734 14.94 -16.29 -22.61
CA GLN A 734 16.34 -16.71 -22.49
C GLN A 734 16.76 -16.88 -21.04
N LEU A 735 16.31 -16.01 -20.13
CA LEU A 735 16.56 -16.21 -18.71
C LEU A 735 15.86 -17.48 -18.22
N THR A 736 14.61 -17.71 -18.65
CA THR A 736 13.82 -18.86 -18.22
C THR A 736 14.47 -20.19 -18.60
N ASP A 737 15.14 -20.27 -19.76
CA ASP A 737 15.89 -21.47 -20.18
C ASP A 737 17.09 -21.76 -19.26
N ARG A 738 17.65 -20.74 -18.59
CA ARG A 738 18.83 -20.85 -17.71
C ARG A 738 18.50 -21.20 -16.26
N ILE A 739 17.32 -20.80 -15.79
CA ILE A 739 16.90 -20.94 -14.38
C ILE A 739 15.96 -22.14 -14.16
N VAL A 740 16.01 -23.12 -15.04
CA VAL A 740 15.23 -24.35 -14.89
C VAL A 740 15.86 -25.18 -13.77
N PRO A 741 15.08 -25.61 -12.76
CA PRO A 741 15.63 -26.39 -11.68
C PRO A 741 15.87 -27.84 -12.13
N ASP A 742 16.99 -28.43 -11.70
CA ASP A 742 17.29 -29.84 -11.91
C ASP A 742 16.37 -30.77 -11.11
N LEU A 743 15.65 -30.25 -10.12
CA LEU A 743 14.75 -30.99 -9.23
C LEU A 743 15.43 -32.14 -8.45
N GLY A 744 16.76 -32.13 -8.36
CA GLY A 744 17.55 -33.22 -7.77
C GLY A 744 17.55 -34.49 -8.62
N LEU A 745 17.26 -34.37 -9.93
CA LEU A 745 17.43 -35.44 -10.89
C LEU A 745 18.91 -35.56 -11.27
N ASP A 746 19.37 -36.79 -11.49
CA ASP A 746 20.66 -37.08 -12.11
C ASP A 746 20.62 -36.83 -13.63
N LEU A 747 21.75 -37.02 -14.31
CA LEU A 747 21.87 -36.80 -15.75
C LEU A 747 20.91 -37.68 -16.58
N ASP A 748 20.50 -38.85 -16.07
CA ASP A 748 19.52 -39.71 -16.76
C ASP A 748 18.07 -39.28 -16.51
N GLY A 749 17.86 -38.20 -15.74
CA GLY A 749 16.53 -37.72 -15.35
C GLY A 749 15.89 -38.58 -14.26
N ARG A 750 16.71 -39.20 -13.39
CA ARG A 750 16.26 -40.09 -12.32
C ARG A 750 16.60 -39.54 -10.95
N ILE A 751 15.90 -40.01 -9.92
CA ILE A 751 16.21 -39.69 -8.52
C ILE A 751 16.06 -40.94 -7.66
N VAL A 752 16.92 -41.07 -6.64
CA VAL A 752 16.83 -42.13 -5.64
C VAL A 752 16.10 -41.59 -4.40
N LEU A 753 15.02 -42.25 -4.02
CA LEU A 753 14.26 -41.99 -2.80
C LEU A 753 14.63 -43.04 -1.74
N ASP A 754 15.19 -42.57 -0.63
CA ASP A 754 15.69 -43.42 0.44
C ASP A 754 14.64 -43.60 1.55
N TYR A 755 14.29 -44.86 1.85
CA TYR A 755 13.43 -45.20 2.98
C TYR A 755 14.24 -45.82 4.14
N GLY A 756 15.57 -45.95 4.00
CA GLY A 756 16.46 -46.67 4.92
C GLY A 756 16.80 -48.07 4.38
N PRO A 757 16.07 -49.13 4.78
CA PRO A 757 16.38 -50.51 4.37
C PRO A 757 16.02 -50.83 2.91
N ARG A 758 15.29 -49.94 2.23
CA ARG A 758 14.94 -50.07 0.81
C ARG A 758 15.01 -48.71 0.12
N ARG A 759 15.38 -48.74 -1.16
CA ARG A 759 15.51 -47.54 -2.01
C ARG A 759 14.71 -47.72 -3.30
N PHE A 760 14.15 -46.61 -3.78
CA PHE A 760 13.36 -46.57 -5.01
C PHE A 760 13.96 -45.58 -5.98
N THR A 761 14.25 -46.03 -7.20
CA THR A 761 14.66 -45.14 -8.29
C THR A 761 13.43 -44.70 -9.06
N VAL A 762 13.23 -43.39 -9.16
CA VAL A 762 12.13 -42.77 -9.89
C VAL A 762 12.68 -42.13 -11.15
N GLY A 763 12.16 -42.52 -12.31
CA GLY A 763 12.35 -41.84 -13.59
C GLY A 763 11.01 -41.37 -14.16
N PHE A 764 10.99 -40.96 -15.43
CA PHE A 764 9.79 -40.48 -16.12
C PHE A 764 9.68 -41.04 -17.53
N ASP A 765 8.45 -41.32 -17.98
CA ASP A 765 8.16 -41.72 -19.37
C ASP A 765 7.98 -40.53 -20.31
N GLU A 766 7.63 -40.79 -21.57
CA GLU A 766 7.43 -39.79 -22.62
C GLU A 766 6.26 -38.84 -22.33
N GLN A 767 5.35 -39.18 -21.41
CA GLN A 767 4.27 -38.31 -20.96
C GLN A 767 4.59 -37.68 -19.58
N PHE A 768 5.85 -37.75 -19.16
CA PHE A 768 6.33 -37.30 -17.86
C PHE A 768 5.56 -37.92 -16.68
N GLN A 769 5.05 -39.15 -16.85
CA GLN A 769 4.52 -39.95 -15.74
C GLN A 769 5.67 -40.67 -15.04
N PRO A 770 5.64 -40.74 -13.70
CA PRO A 770 6.72 -41.34 -12.94
C PRO A 770 6.78 -42.85 -13.15
N THR A 771 7.96 -43.36 -13.51
CA THR A 771 8.30 -44.78 -13.51
C THR A 771 9.10 -45.10 -12.25
N ILE A 772 8.73 -46.16 -11.53
CA ILE A 772 9.32 -46.48 -10.22
C ILE A 772 9.94 -47.86 -10.28
N THR A 773 11.20 -47.96 -9.89
CA THR A 773 11.94 -49.22 -9.85
C THR A 773 12.52 -49.43 -8.45
N GLU A 774 12.25 -50.60 -7.87
CA GLU A 774 12.84 -51.00 -6.60
C GLU A 774 14.32 -51.40 -6.78
N GLN A 775 15.10 -51.42 -5.69
CA GLN A 775 16.53 -51.78 -5.70
C GLN A 775 16.85 -53.12 -6.38
N GLN A 776 15.89 -54.07 -6.41
CA GLN A 776 16.03 -55.38 -7.07
C GLN A 776 15.65 -55.35 -8.56
N GLY A 777 15.42 -54.18 -9.16
CA GLY A 777 15.09 -54.00 -10.58
C GLY A 777 13.59 -54.20 -10.91
N ARG A 778 12.75 -54.54 -9.93
CA ARG A 778 11.30 -54.72 -10.13
C ARG A 778 10.62 -53.36 -10.33
N ARG A 779 9.85 -53.22 -11.42
CA ARG A 779 8.99 -52.04 -11.66
C ARG A 779 7.74 -52.07 -10.78
N LEU A 780 7.39 -50.91 -10.23
CA LEU A 780 6.23 -50.71 -9.36
C LEU A 780 5.24 -49.72 -9.99
N ALA A 781 3.94 -50.02 -9.87
CA ALA A 781 2.89 -49.14 -10.38
C ALA A 781 2.69 -47.87 -9.53
N ARG A 782 3.15 -47.87 -8.27
CA ARG A 782 3.00 -46.77 -7.32
C ARG A 782 4.07 -46.85 -6.24
N LEU A 783 4.50 -45.69 -5.74
CA LEU A 783 5.47 -45.63 -4.65
C LEU A 783 4.85 -46.22 -3.37
N PRO A 784 5.52 -47.17 -2.69
CA PRO A 784 5.01 -47.73 -1.45
C PRO A 784 4.84 -46.67 -0.36
N ARG A 785 3.76 -46.77 0.43
CA ARG A 785 3.61 -45.93 1.63
C ARG A 785 4.69 -46.31 2.66
N PRO A 786 5.17 -45.36 3.48
CA PRO A 786 6.05 -45.66 4.60
C PRO A 786 5.44 -46.74 5.50
N ALA A 787 6.21 -47.79 5.81
CA ALA A 787 5.84 -48.89 6.68
C ALA A 787 6.57 -48.81 8.02
N ALA A 788 6.12 -49.56 9.02
CA ALA A 788 6.73 -49.55 10.36
C ALA A 788 8.19 -50.04 10.40
N ALA A 789 8.63 -50.80 9.38
CA ALA A 789 10.00 -51.27 9.23
C ALA A 789 10.90 -50.28 8.46
N ASP A 790 10.34 -49.20 7.89
CA ASP A 790 11.12 -48.15 7.23
C ASP A 790 11.60 -47.10 8.24
N ASP A 791 12.58 -46.29 7.85
CA ASP A 791 13.07 -45.21 8.69
C ASP A 791 11.98 -44.15 8.94
N PRO A 792 11.70 -43.79 10.22
CA PRO A 792 10.59 -42.92 10.58
C PRO A 792 10.75 -41.47 10.12
N ALA A 793 11.97 -41.03 9.76
CA ALA A 793 12.23 -39.70 9.22
C ALA A 793 12.36 -39.71 7.69
N LEU A 794 13.16 -40.63 7.14
CA LEU A 794 13.47 -40.66 5.71
C LEU A 794 12.27 -41.08 4.86
N ALA A 795 11.52 -42.12 5.26
CA ALA A 795 10.42 -42.62 4.42
C ALA A 795 9.26 -41.63 4.25
N PRO A 796 8.75 -40.95 5.31
CA PRO A 796 7.75 -39.90 5.14
C PRO A 796 8.24 -38.70 4.31
N ALA A 797 9.52 -38.31 4.49
CA ALA A 797 10.13 -37.22 3.73
C ALA A 797 10.26 -37.58 2.24
N ALA A 798 10.73 -38.79 1.93
CA ALA A 798 10.85 -39.32 0.58
C ALA A 798 9.48 -39.46 -0.12
N HIS A 799 8.46 -39.94 0.59
CA HIS A 799 7.10 -40.03 0.05
C HIS A 799 6.50 -38.64 -0.24
N ARG A 800 6.75 -37.64 0.63
CA ARG A 800 6.36 -36.24 0.37
C ARG A 800 7.11 -35.67 -0.83
N ARG A 801 8.42 -35.90 -0.90
CA ARG A 801 9.29 -35.45 -2.00
C ARG A 801 8.82 -36.01 -3.34
N PHE A 802 8.44 -37.28 -3.41
CA PHE A 802 7.87 -37.88 -4.62
C PHE A 802 6.59 -37.18 -5.09
N ALA A 803 5.66 -36.91 -4.17
CA ALA A 803 4.40 -36.26 -4.50
C ALA A 803 4.61 -34.83 -5.02
N GLU A 804 5.59 -34.09 -4.48
CA GLU A 804 6.00 -32.78 -4.97
C GLU A 804 6.70 -32.87 -6.33
N LEU A 805 7.66 -33.78 -6.47
CA LEU A 805 8.42 -33.99 -7.70
C LEU A 805 7.50 -34.31 -8.88
N LYS A 806 6.52 -35.20 -8.70
CA LYS A 806 5.54 -35.54 -9.75
C LYS A 806 4.79 -34.31 -10.26
N LYS A 807 4.41 -33.39 -9.36
CA LYS A 807 3.71 -32.15 -9.73
C LYS A 807 4.65 -31.18 -10.43
N ASP A 808 5.87 -31.06 -9.93
CA ASP A 808 6.87 -30.11 -10.43
C ASP A 808 7.33 -30.47 -11.82
N VAL A 809 7.69 -31.75 -12.05
CA VAL A 809 8.05 -32.27 -13.37
C VAL A 809 6.91 -32.06 -14.36
N LYS A 810 5.66 -32.44 -14.02
CA LYS A 810 4.51 -32.25 -14.92
C LYS A 810 4.30 -30.78 -15.30
N THR A 811 4.44 -29.88 -14.34
CA THR A 811 4.24 -28.44 -14.55
C THR A 811 5.35 -27.86 -15.42
N ILE A 812 6.61 -28.08 -15.01
CA ILE A 812 7.78 -27.51 -15.67
C ILE A 812 7.92 -28.11 -17.08
N ALA A 813 7.84 -29.42 -17.24
CA ALA A 813 7.94 -30.05 -18.55
C ALA A 813 6.85 -29.58 -19.52
N GLY A 814 5.61 -29.40 -19.04
CA GLY A 814 4.52 -28.83 -19.85
C GLY A 814 4.75 -27.38 -20.26
N GLU A 815 5.26 -26.54 -19.36
CA GLU A 815 5.66 -25.16 -19.67
C GLU A 815 6.82 -25.11 -20.67
N ARG A 816 7.82 -25.99 -20.51
CA ARG A 816 8.99 -26.05 -21.38
C ARG A 816 8.66 -26.59 -22.77
N ALA A 817 7.77 -27.58 -22.87
CA ALA A 817 7.26 -28.05 -24.15
C ALA A 817 6.58 -26.93 -24.94
N ARG A 818 5.71 -26.13 -24.29
CA ARG A 818 5.08 -24.95 -24.93
C ARG A 818 6.11 -23.88 -25.32
N ALA A 819 7.11 -23.63 -24.47
CA ALA A 819 8.16 -22.66 -24.76
C ALA A 819 9.05 -23.09 -25.93
N LEU A 820 9.26 -24.39 -26.12
CA LEU A 820 9.96 -24.96 -27.28
C LEU A 820 9.10 -24.88 -28.55
N GLU A 821 7.79 -25.17 -28.47
CA GLU A 821 6.88 -24.99 -29.62
C GLU A 821 6.84 -23.52 -30.07
N GLU A 822 6.75 -22.59 -29.14
CA GLU A 822 6.80 -21.15 -29.44
C GLU A 822 8.16 -20.74 -30.01
N ALA A 823 9.26 -21.33 -29.53
CA ALA A 823 10.59 -21.08 -30.07
C ALA A 823 10.74 -21.56 -31.53
N MET A 824 10.09 -22.68 -31.88
CA MET A 824 10.00 -23.16 -33.26
C MET A 824 9.23 -22.18 -34.14
N ALA A 825 8.05 -21.74 -33.70
CA ALA A 825 7.18 -20.84 -34.45
C ALA A 825 7.76 -19.43 -34.64
N SER A 826 8.47 -18.91 -33.62
CA SER A 826 9.09 -17.58 -33.63
C SER A 826 10.52 -17.56 -34.17
N ASN A 827 11.02 -18.68 -34.68
CA ASN A 827 12.40 -18.83 -35.15
C ASN A 827 13.48 -18.43 -34.14
N ARG A 828 13.25 -18.71 -32.85
CA ARG A 828 14.24 -18.47 -31.79
C ARG A 828 15.45 -19.40 -31.94
N ARG A 829 16.64 -18.88 -31.64
CA ARG A 829 17.92 -19.56 -31.81
C ARG A 829 18.79 -19.46 -30.55
N TRP A 830 19.76 -20.36 -30.45
CA TRP A 830 20.76 -20.43 -29.39
C TRP A 830 22.14 -20.68 -30.00
N THR A 831 23.19 -20.38 -29.23
CA THR A 831 24.55 -20.83 -29.57
C THR A 831 24.68 -22.33 -29.36
N GLY A 832 25.61 -23.00 -30.05
CA GLY A 832 25.87 -24.42 -29.84
C GLY A 832 26.26 -24.76 -28.39
N VAL A 833 26.95 -23.83 -27.71
CA VAL A 833 27.29 -23.94 -26.28
C VAL A 833 26.04 -23.91 -25.39
N ASP A 834 25.15 -22.93 -25.60
CA ASP A 834 23.91 -22.81 -24.82
C ASP A 834 22.97 -23.99 -25.10
N PHE A 835 22.90 -24.45 -26.35
CA PHE A 835 22.15 -25.64 -26.73
C PHE A 835 22.60 -26.87 -25.92
N ARG A 836 23.90 -27.18 -25.93
CA ARG A 836 24.42 -28.32 -25.15
C ARG A 836 24.13 -28.13 -23.66
N ARG A 837 24.53 -27.00 -23.08
CA ARG A 837 24.42 -26.75 -21.64
C ARG A 837 22.98 -26.79 -21.11
N PHE A 838 22.05 -26.11 -21.78
CA PHE A 838 20.69 -25.92 -21.24
C PHE A 838 19.68 -26.95 -21.75
N PHE A 839 19.95 -27.64 -22.86
CA PHE A 839 19.00 -28.57 -23.47
C PHE A 839 19.48 -30.02 -23.50
N VAL A 840 20.78 -30.29 -23.68
CA VAL A 840 21.32 -31.66 -23.74
C VAL A 840 21.83 -32.12 -22.38
N ASP A 841 22.53 -31.24 -21.64
CA ASP A 841 23.16 -31.63 -20.38
C ASP A 841 22.19 -31.61 -19.19
N HIS A 842 21.18 -30.73 -19.26
CA HIS A 842 20.22 -30.51 -18.19
C HIS A 842 19.30 -31.75 -17.97
N PRO A 843 19.24 -32.34 -16.77
CA PRO A 843 18.47 -33.54 -16.42
C PRO A 843 17.03 -33.64 -16.94
N LEU A 844 16.28 -32.54 -16.78
CA LEU A 844 14.87 -32.48 -17.21
C LEU A 844 14.68 -32.09 -18.68
N HIS A 845 15.36 -31.04 -19.17
CA HIS A 845 15.19 -30.56 -20.54
C HIS A 845 15.58 -31.58 -21.59
N TRP A 846 16.64 -32.36 -21.35
CA TRP A 846 17.09 -33.39 -22.28
C TRP A 846 15.99 -34.38 -22.68
N GLN A 847 15.07 -34.68 -21.74
CA GLN A 847 13.92 -35.55 -21.99
C GLN A 847 12.96 -34.97 -23.05
N LEU A 848 12.89 -33.64 -23.22
CA LEU A 848 12.16 -32.98 -24.29
C LEU A 848 13.02 -32.87 -25.56
N THR A 849 14.26 -32.43 -25.39
CA THR A 849 15.21 -32.13 -26.48
C THR A 849 15.40 -33.31 -27.43
N ARG A 850 15.56 -34.52 -26.89
CA ARG A 850 15.80 -35.74 -27.69
C ARG A 850 14.61 -36.20 -28.53
N ARG A 851 13.43 -35.64 -28.28
CA ARG A 851 12.16 -36.03 -28.93
C ARG A 851 11.75 -35.05 -30.03
N LEU A 852 12.68 -34.22 -30.48
CA LEU A 852 12.46 -33.16 -31.44
C LEU A 852 13.58 -33.13 -32.46
N VAL A 853 13.26 -32.66 -33.67
CA VAL A 853 14.23 -32.38 -34.72
C VAL A 853 14.78 -30.97 -34.54
N TRP A 854 16.09 -30.84 -34.58
CA TRP A 854 16.81 -29.58 -34.46
C TRP A 854 17.52 -29.26 -35.77
N ALA A 855 17.91 -28.00 -35.94
CA ALA A 855 18.63 -27.55 -37.12
C ALA A 855 19.74 -26.57 -36.75
N THR A 856 20.82 -26.61 -37.52
CA THR A 856 21.80 -25.53 -37.57
C THR A 856 21.45 -24.54 -38.67
N PHE A 857 21.76 -23.27 -38.44
CA PHE A 857 21.43 -22.18 -39.34
C PHE A 857 22.67 -21.37 -39.71
N ASP A 858 22.73 -20.90 -40.95
CA ASP A 858 23.73 -19.93 -41.41
C ASP A 858 23.35 -18.49 -40.97
N GLU A 859 24.21 -17.52 -41.29
CA GLU A 859 23.99 -16.10 -40.96
C GLU A 859 22.72 -15.51 -41.61
N GLN A 860 22.21 -16.14 -42.67
CA GLN A 860 21.01 -15.72 -43.40
C GLN A 860 19.75 -16.44 -42.88
N GLY A 861 19.88 -17.26 -41.83
CA GLY A 861 18.79 -18.00 -41.24
C GLY A 861 18.36 -19.23 -42.05
N ARG A 862 19.17 -19.67 -43.02
CA ARG A 862 18.90 -20.88 -43.80
C ARG A 862 19.45 -22.11 -43.09
N VAL A 863 18.74 -23.22 -43.26
CA VAL A 863 19.11 -24.50 -42.66
C VAL A 863 20.39 -25.03 -43.31
N VAL A 864 21.39 -25.33 -42.49
CA VAL A 864 22.63 -25.98 -42.91
C VAL A 864 22.50 -27.50 -42.78
N THR A 865 21.95 -27.98 -41.66
CA THR A 865 21.75 -29.40 -41.37
C THR A 865 20.64 -29.57 -40.35
N THR A 866 19.80 -30.59 -40.52
CA THR A 866 18.86 -31.05 -39.48
C THR A 866 19.42 -32.27 -38.75
N PHE A 867 19.14 -32.38 -37.45
CA PHE A 867 19.65 -33.45 -36.59
C PHE A 867 18.70 -33.78 -35.43
N ARG A 868 18.89 -34.95 -34.80
CA ARG A 868 18.28 -35.35 -33.53
C ARG A 868 19.34 -35.54 -32.44
N VAL A 869 18.92 -35.64 -31.18
CA VAL A 869 19.79 -36.08 -30.08
C VAL A 869 19.47 -37.55 -29.78
N ALA A 870 20.46 -38.43 -29.84
CA ALA A 870 20.35 -39.86 -29.54
C ALA A 870 20.38 -40.13 -28.03
N GLU A 871 20.04 -41.35 -27.62
CA GLU A 871 19.88 -41.83 -26.23
C GLU A 871 21.14 -41.67 -25.37
N ASP A 872 22.31 -41.72 -26.00
CA ASP A 872 23.63 -41.53 -25.38
C ASP A 872 24.09 -40.05 -25.40
N ARG A 873 23.20 -39.13 -25.77
CA ARG A 873 23.41 -37.69 -25.96
C ARG A 873 24.34 -37.32 -27.13
N SER A 874 24.68 -38.26 -28.00
CA SER A 874 25.28 -37.95 -29.30
C SER A 874 24.24 -37.30 -30.24
N LEU A 875 24.70 -36.66 -31.31
CA LEU A 875 23.81 -36.07 -32.32
C LEU A 875 23.84 -36.95 -33.57
N ALA A 876 22.68 -37.09 -34.24
CA ALA A 876 22.56 -37.87 -35.47
C ALA A 876 21.83 -37.06 -36.56
N ASP A 877 22.31 -37.16 -37.80
CA ASP A 877 21.70 -36.51 -38.97
C ASP A 877 20.48 -37.29 -39.51
N VAL A 878 19.95 -36.89 -40.67
CA VAL A 878 18.77 -37.51 -41.30
C VAL A 878 19.00 -38.97 -41.71
N ASP A 879 20.26 -39.35 -42.01
CA ASP A 879 20.65 -40.72 -42.35
C ASP A 879 20.94 -41.56 -41.09
N ASP A 880 20.64 -41.04 -39.90
CA ASP A 880 20.97 -41.58 -38.59
C ASP A 880 22.48 -41.79 -38.35
N LYS A 881 23.32 -40.99 -39.04
CA LYS A 881 24.78 -41.01 -38.85
C LYS A 881 25.19 -40.04 -37.76
N THR A 882 26.17 -40.44 -36.95
CA THR A 882 26.74 -39.57 -35.91
C THR A 882 27.25 -38.28 -36.52
N TRP A 883 26.83 -37.17 -35.93
CA TRP A 883 27.14 -35.81 -36.36
C TRP A 883 27.67 -34.99 -35.18
N THR A 884 28.56 -34.03 -35.44
CA THR A 884 29.18 -33.19 -34.41
C THR A 884 28.80 -31.73 -34.58
N LEU A 885 28.26 -31.14 -33.51
CA LEU A 885 27.92 -29.73 -33.45
C LEU A 885 29.14 -28.86 -33.13
N GLU A 886 29.43 -27.91 -34.01
CA GLU A 886 30.39 -26.83 -33.81
C GLU A 886 29.94 -25.89 -32.67
N PRO A 887 30.82 -25.51 -31.71
CA PRO A 887 30.42 -24.67 -30.58
C PRO A 887 29.82 -23.31 -30.96
N ALA A 888 30.29 -22.74 -32.08
CA ALA A 888 29.84 -21.44 -32.61
C ALA A 888 28.62 -21.55 -33.53
N ALA A 889 28.11 -22.75 -33.80
CA ALA A 889 26.94 -22.92 -34.66
C ALA A 889 25.69 -22.27 -34.04
N THR A 890 24.83 -21.72 -34.89
CA THR A 890 23.52 -21.22 -34.51
C THR A 890 22.52 -22.37 -34.58
N VAL A 891 21.98 -22.77 -33.44
CA VAL A 891 21.05 -23.91 -33.31
C VAL A 891 19.63 -23.39 -33.08
N GLY A 892 18.65 -24.04 -33.67
CA GLY A 892 17.24 -23.78 -33.43
C GLY A 892 16.41 -25.03 -33.59
N LEU A 893 15.16 -24.96 -33.14
CA LEU A 893 14.21 -26.05 -33.36
C LEU A 893 13.75 -26.02 -34.82
N ALA A 894 13.77 -27.18 -35.48
CA ALA A 894 13.41 -27.25 -36.88
C ALA A 894 11.88 -27.13 -37.04
N HIS A 895 11.39 -26.10 -37.72
CA HIS A 895 10.02 -26.06 -38.22
C HIS A 895 9.89 -27.01 -39.43
N PRO A 896 8.76 -27.69 -39.70
CA PRO A 896 8.67 -28.60 -40.84
C PRO A 896 8.96 -27.98 -42.22
N TRP A 897 8.81 -26.67 -42.39
CA TRP A 897 9.32 -25.95 -43.58
C TRP A 897 10.84 -26.08 -43.78
N HIS A 898 11.60 -26.25 -42.70
CA HIS A 898 13.06 -26.40 -42.73
C HIS A 898 13.52 -27.75 -43.26
N PHE A 899 12.66 -28.77 -43.23
CA PHE A 899 13.00 -30.14 -43.62
C PHE A 899 11.87 -30.78 -44.45
N ASP A 900 11.13 -29.99 -45.22
CA ASP A 900 9.97 -30.49 -45.98
C ASP A 900 10.37 -31.60 -46.97
N ALA A 901 11.54 -31.47 -47.60
CA ALA A 901 12.11 -32.48 -48.49
C ALA A 901 12.46 -33.80 -47.75
N ASP A 902 12.87 -33.71 -46.49
CA ASP A 902 13.34 -34.83 -45.66
C ASP A 902 12.28 -35.31 -44.65
N ARG A 903 11.06 -34.80 -44.76
CA ARG A 903 10.01 -34.98 -43.75
C ARG A 903 9.60 -36.44 -43.57
N THR A 904 9.54 -37.20 -44.66
CA THR A 904 9.25 -38.65 -44.61
C THR A 904 10.36 -39.41 -43.91
N ALA A 905 11.63 -39.11 -44.22
CA ALA A 905 12.78 -39.77 -43.58
C ALA A 905 12.79 -39.53 -42.07
N TRP A 906 12.57 -38.27 -41.63
CA TRP A 906 12.44 -37.97 -40.21
C TRP A 906 11.24 -38.67 -39.54
N ALA A 907 10.11 -38.80 -40.25
CA ALA A 907 8.94 -39.51 -39.75
C ALA A 907 9.21 -41.01 -39.55
N GLU A 908 9.92 -41.65 -40.49
CA GLU A 908 10.36 -43.04 -40.40
C GLU A 908 11.31 -43.24 -39.23
N THR A 909 12.38 -42.44 -39.12
CA THR A 909 13.34 -42.52 -38.00
C THR A 909 12.64 -42.36 -36.65
N PHE A 910 11.75 -41.38 -36.49
CA PHE A 910 11.04 -41.19 -35.22
C PHE A 910 10.07 -42.34 -34.91
N ALA A 911 9.48 -42.98 -35.93
CA ALA A 911 8.64 -44.16 -35.74
C ALA A 911 9.46 -45.39 -35.33
N ASP A 912 10.62 -45.62 -35.95
CA ASP A 912 11.52 -46.74 -35.67
C ASP A 912 12.04 -46.72 -34.23
N TYR A 913 12.37 -45.54 -33.72
CA TYR A 913 12.78 -45.33 -32.33
C TYR A 913 11.60 -45.14 -31.35
N ALA A 914 10.34 -45.27 -31.83
CA ALA A 914 9.12 -45.06 -31.04
C ALA A 914 9.09 -43.70 -30.30
N ILE A 915 9.65 -42.65 -30.91
CA ILE A 915 9.76 -41.31 -30.33
C ILE A 915 8.43 -40.57 -30.44
N ILE A 916 7.78 -40.37 -29.31
CA ILE A 916 6.55 -39.56 -29.24
C ILE A 916 6.95 -38.09 -29.11
N GLN A 917 6.55 -37.20 -30.02
CA GLN A 917 6.88 -35.77 -29.90
C GLN A 917 6.07 -35.06 -28.80
N PRO A 918 6.65 -34.09 -28.06
CA PRO A 918 5.96 -33.36 -27.00
C PRO A 918 4.87 -32.40 -27.51
N PHE A 919 4.94 -32.02 -28.79
CA PHE A 919 3.93 -31.29 -29.55
C PHE A 919 4.08 -31.65 -31.05
N PRO A 920 3.08 -31.37 -31.90
CA PRO A 920 3.19 -31.67 -33.33
C PRO A 920 4.31 -30.84 -33.98
N GLN A 921 5.41 -31.51 -34.36
CA GLN A 921 6.49 -30.94 -35.16
C GLN A 921 6.54 -31.62 -36.54
N ILE A 922 6.90 -32.91 -36.63
CA ILE A 922 6.96 -33.62 -37.93
C ILE A 922 5.57 -33.71 -38.56
N GLY A 923 4.54 -33.98 -37.76
CA GLY A 923 3.14 -34.04 -38.20
C GLY A 923 2.43 -32.68 -38.27
N ARG A 924 3.13 -31.56 -38.07
CA ARG A 924 2.49 -30.23 -38.07
C ARG A 924 2.04 -29.85 -39.49
N GLU A 925 0.85 -29.29 -39.62
CA GLU A 925 0.34 -28.80 -40.91
C GLU A 925 1.22 -27.67 -41.47
N LEU A 926 1.41 -27.66 -42.79
CA LEU A 926 2.15 -26.64 -43.52
C LEU A 926 1.18 -25.83 -44.36
N PHE A 927 1.24 -24.51 -44.23
CA PHE A 927 0.43 -23.58 -45.02
C PHE A 927 1.32 -22.58 -45.75
N GLY A 928 0.93 -22.23 -46.98
CA GLY A 928 1.55 -21.16 -47.76
C GLY A 928 0.67 -19.90 -47.82
N LEU A 929 1.15 -18.88 -48.54
CA LEU A 929 0.38 -17.64 -48.70
C LEU A 929 -0.95 -17.86 -49.46
N ALA A 930 -1.00 -18.85 -50.36
CA ALA A 930 -2.22 -19.21 -51.09
C ALA A 930 -3.32 -19.80 -50.20
N ASP A 931 -2.96 -20.29 -49.01
CA ASP A 931 -3.90 -20.86 -48.02
C ASP A 931 -4.62 -19.80 -47.18
N LEU A 932 -4.23 -18.53 -47.36
CA LEU A 932 -4.66 -17.39 -46.57
C LEU A 932 -5.88 -16.71 -47.24
N ASP A 933 -7.10 -17.16 -46.94
CA ASP A 933 -8.33 -16.47 -47.35
C ASP A 933 -8.83 -15.52 -46.26
N LEU A 934 -8.34 -14.28 -46.31
CA LEU A 934 -8.57 -13.25 -45.28
C LEU A 934 -9.95 -12.60 -45.35
N TYR A 935 -10.56 -12.55 -46.53
CA TYR A 935 -11.84 -11.87 -46.74
C TYR A 935 -13.02 -12.79 -46.42
N ALA A 936 -12.87 -14.12 -46.58
CA ALA A 936 -13.91 -15.08 -46.22
C ALA A 936 -14.16 -15.18 -44.69
N ALA A 937 -13.23 -14.70 -43.87
CA ALA A 937 -13.29 -14.77 -42.41
C ALA A 937 -13.97 -13.55 -41.75
N VAL A 938 -14.07 -12.42 -42.45
CA VAL A 938 -14.65 -11.17 -41.92
C VAL A 938 -16.15 -11.35 -41.68
N GLY A 939 -16.61 -10.92 -40.50
CA GLY A 939 -18.01 -11.06 -40.09
C GLY A 939 -18.37 -12.44 -39.54
N ARG A 940 -17.43 -13.40 -39.48
CA ARG A 940 -17.68 -14.70 -38.83
C ARG A 940 -17.64 -14.57 -37.31
N GLN A 941 -18.57 -15.26 -36.67
CA GLN A 941 -18.61 -15.40 -35.21
C GLN A 941 -17.48 -16.33 -34.74
N VAL A 942 -16.79 -15.93 -33.68
CA VAL A 942 -15.75 -16.68 -32.99
C VAL A 942 -16.07 -16.69 -31.50
N GLU A 943 -15.84 -17.83 -30.86
CA GLU A 943 -15.95 -17.94 -29.40
C GLU A 943 -14.82 -17.14 -28.73
N SER A 944 -15.16 -16.28 -27.76
CA SER A 944 -14.18 -15.49 -27.00
C SER A 944 -13.06 -16.33 -26.37
N ARG A 945 -13.35 -17.58 -25.99
CA ARG A 945 -12.35 -18.51 -25.43
C ARG A 945 -11.24 -18.85 -26.42
N ARG A 946 -11.52 -18.88 -27.74
CA ARG A 946 -10.52 -19.14 -28.78
C ARG A 946 -9.60 -17.94 -28.98
N LEU A 947 -10.11 -16.72 -28.83
CA LEU A 947 -9.27 -15.51 -28.82
C LEU A 947 -8.27 -15.54 -27.66
N TYR A 948 -8.69 -16.00 -26.47
CA TYR A 948 -7.77 -16.24 -25.36
C TYR A 948 -6.78 -17.37 -25.60
N ALA A 949 -7.19 -18.44 -26.27
CA ALA A 949 -6.31 -19.56 -26.55
C ALA A 949 -5.12 -19.13 -27.42
N LEU A 950 -5.29 -18.13 -28.29
CA LEU A 950 -4.19 -17.54 -29.05
C LEU A 950 -3.16 -16.81 -28.18
N ALA A 951 -3.53 -16.34 -26.98
CA ALA A 951 -2.56 -15.75 -26.06
C ALA A 951 -1.48 -16.76 -25.61
N ALA A 952 -1.83 -18.05 -25.55
CA ALA A 952 -0.87 -19.12 -25.29
C ALA A 952 0.07 -19.39 -26.48
N ARG A 953 -0.18 -18.78 -27.65
CA ARG A 953 0.62 -18.87 -28.88
C ARG A 953 1.27 -17.53 -29.24
N GLY A 954 1.60 -16.71 -28.24
CA GLY A 954 2.32 -15.46 -28.43
C GLY A 954 1.48 -14.25 -28.87
N TRP A 955 0.14 -14.36 -28.96
CA TRP A 955 -0.71 -13.21 -29.24
C TRP A 955 -1.02 -12.39 -27.98
N ARG A 956 -1.17 -11.07 -28.10
CA ARG A 956 -1.55 -10.16 -27.01
C ARG A 956 -2.76 -9.32 -27.40
N PHE A 957 -3.65 -9.04 -26.45
CA PHE A 957 -4.72 -8.08 -26.67
C PHE A 957 -4.13 -6.67 -26.87
N GLY A 958 -4.66 -5.93 -27.84
CA GLY A 958 -4.36 -4.50 -27.98
C GLY A 958 -5.10 -3.67 -26.93
N ASP A 959 -4.65 -2.43 -26.71
CA ASP A 959 -5.11 -1.57 -25.61
C ASP A 959 -6.64 -1.33 -25.57
N GLY A 960 -7.29 -1.32 -26.74
CA GLY A 960 -8.75 -1.19 -26.86
C GLY A 960 -9.52 -2.50 -26.73
N HIS A 961 -8.85 -3.64 -26.52
CA HIS A 961 -9.45 -4.98 -26.45
C HIS A 961 -10.28 -5.39 -27.69
N GLU A 962 -10.13 -4.70 -28.82
CA GLU A 962 -10.80 -4.98 -30.10
C GLU A 962 -9.88 -5.71 -31.10
N SER A 963 -8.73 -6.20 -30.63
CA SER A 963 -7.77 -6.89 -31.48
C SER A 963 -6.76 -7.74 -30.71
N LEU A 964 -6.26 -8.76 -31.37
CA LEU A 964 -5.05 -9.49 -30.99
C LEU A 964 -3.88 -9.06 -31.88
N LEU A 965 -2.69 -8.96 -31.29
CA LEU A 965 -1.45 -8.54 -31.91
C LEU A 965 -0.41 -9.63 -31.68
N ARG A 966 0.42 -9.95 -32.68
CA ARG A 966 1.61 -10.79 -32.50
C ARG A 966 2.76 -10.20 -33.30
N ASP A 967 3.91 -10.11 -32.64
CA ASP A 967 5.14 -9.59 -33.23
C ASP A 967 5.96 -10.76 -33.80
N TRP A 968 6.47 -10.59 -35.01
CA TRP A 968 7.25 -11.58 -35.75
C TRP A 968 8.68 -11.09 -36.02
N PRO A 969 9.64 -12.00 -36.30
CA PRO A 969 10.98 -11.61 -36.73
C PRO A 969 10.95 -10.59 -37.87
N GLY A 970 11.90 -9.64 -37.86
CA GLY A 970 11.93 -8.53 -38.84
C GLY A 970 11.09 -7.30 -38.44
N GLY A 971 10.49 -7.30 -37.24
CA GLY A 971 9.74 -6.14 -36.71
C GLY A 971 8.32 -6.01 -37.28
N VAL A 972 7.79 -7.09 -37.85
CA VAL A 972 6.44 -7.13 -38.44
C VAL A 972 5.43 -7.51 -37.37
N THR A 973 4.45 -6.65 -37.12
CA THR A 973 3.31 -6.96 -36.22
C THR A 973 2.09 -7.33 -37.04
N ILE A 974 1.54 -8.51 -36.80
CA ILE A 974 0.26 -8.94 -37.38
C ILE A 974 -0.86 -8.69 -36.36
N LYS A 975 -1.97 -8.11 -36.83
CA LYS A 975 -3.14 -7.74 -36.03
C LYS A 975 -4.39 -8.46 -36.52
N VAL A 976 -5.05 -9.23 -35.65
CA VAL A 976 -6.39 -9.77 -35.89
C VAL A 976 -7.40 -8.88 -35.18
N GLY A 977 -8.26 -8.18 -35.91
CA GLY A 977 -9.33 -7.35 -35.33
C GLY A 977 -10.63 -8.14 -35.09
N PHE A 978 -11.39 -7.76 -34.07
CA PHE A 978 -12.71 -8.33 -33.78
C PHE A 978 -13.62 -7.30 -33.09
N ARG A 979 -14.95 -7.51 -33.13
CA ARG A 979 -15.97 -6.66 -32.48
C ARG A 979 -17.14 -7.51 -31.94
N PRO A 980 -17.85 -7.07 -30.87
CA PRO A 980 -17.53 -5.92 -30.00
C PRO A 980 -16.19 -6.11 -29.26
N GLY A 981 -15.65 -5.08 -28.61
CA GLY A 981 -14.42 -5.22 -27.83
C GLY A 981 -14.57 -6.26 -26.71
N TYR A 982 -13.51 -7.01 -26.42
CA TYR A 982 -13.54 -8.05 -25.41
C TYR A 982 -13.64 -7.45 -24.00
N HIS A 983 -14.64 -7.89 -23.23
CA HIS A 983 -14.85 -7.48 -21.84
C HIS A 983 -14.91 -8.70 -20.91
N TRP A 984 -14.11 -8.69 -19.84
CA TRP A 984 -13.92 -9.84 -18.95
C TRP A 984 -15.15 -10.21 -18.11
N GLN A 985 -16.11 -9.28 -17.95
CA GLN A 985 -17.39 -9.56 -17.27
C GLN A 985 -18.41 -10.25 -18.20
N GLU A 986 -18.14 -10.27 -19.51
CA GLU A 986 -19.01 -10.87 -20.53
C GLU A 986 -18.21 -11.86 -21.39
N PRO A 987 -17.55 -12.87 -20.78
CA PRO A 987 -16.64 -13.77 -21.49
C PRO A 987 -17.34 -14.63 -22.54
N ASP A 988 -18.67 -14.78 -22.47
CA ASP A 988 -19.46 -15.59 -23.40
C ASP A 988 -20.09 -14.73 -24.53
N LEU A 989 -19.83 -13.43 -24.57
CA LEU A 989 -20.34 -12.55 -25.63
C LEU A 989 -19.70 -12.94 -26.98
N PRO A 990 -20.50 -13.26 -28.02
CA PRO A 990 -19.97 -13.68 -29.31
C PRO A 990 -19.16 -12.56 -29.98
N GLN A 991 -18.01 -12.92 -30.54
CA GLN A 991 -17.06 -12.00 -31.16
C GLN A 991 -17.10 -12.17 -32.67
N TYR A 992 -16.95 -11.09 -33.44
CA TYR A 992 -16.95 -11.13 -34.90
C TYR A 992 -15.64 -10.60 -35.45
N LEU A 993 -14.95 -11.39 -36.28
CA LEU A 993 -13.68 -10.97 -36.87
C LEU A 993 -13.90 -9.78 -37.82
N THR A 994 -13.09 -8.72 -37.67
CA THR A 994 -13.15 -7.52 -38.52
C THR A 994 -12.06 -7.45 -39.58
N GLY A 995 -11.08 -8.36 -39.52
CA GLY A 995 -10.04 -8.53 -40.54
C GLY A 995 -8.64 -8.65 -39.93
N LEU A 996 -7.68 -8.99 -40.79
CA LEU A 996 -6.26 -9.02 -40.47
C LEU A 996 -5.59 -7.74 -40.98
N ARG A 997 -4.72 -7.11 -40.19
CA ARG A 997 -3.85 -6.00 -40.61
C ARG A 997 -2.39 -6.36 -40.35
N GLY A 998 -1.50 -5.83 -41.17
CA GLY A 998 -0.08 -6.21 -41.23
C GLY A 998 0.23 -6.95 -42.53
N ASP A 999 1.43 -6.74 -43.06
CA ASP A 999 1.83 -7.30 -44.36
C ASP A 999 2.36 -8.73 -44.20
N VAL A 1000 1.44 -9.71 -44.23
CA VAL A 1000 1.79 -11.14 -44.07
C VAL A 1000 2.75 -11.62 -45.15
N ALA A 1001 2.75 -10.99 -46.33
CA ALA A 1001 3.63 -11.38 -47.43
C ALA A 1001 5.11 -11.05 -47.17
N THR A 1002 5.40 -10.21 -46.16
CA THR A 1002 6.77 -9.90 -45.73
C THR A 1002 7.32 -10.86 -44.67
N LEU A 1003 6.48 -11.77 -44.15
CA LEU A 1003 6.93 -12.82 -43.24
C LEU A 1003 7.69 -13.92 -43.98
N ASP A 1004 8.58 -14.61 -43.26
CA ASP A 1004 9.21 -15.83 -43.77
C ASP A 1004 8.18 -16.98 -43.88
N PRO A 1005 8.50 -18.10 -44.57
CA PRO A 1005 7.57 -19.21 -44.75
C PRO A 1005 7.04 -19.80 -43.43
N VAL A 1006 7.83 -19.74 -42.35
CA VAL A 1006 7.42 -20.19 -41.01
C VAL A 1006 6.34 -19.25 -40.46
N GLY A 1007 6.57 -17.95 -40.46
CA GLY A 1007 5.63 -16.93 -40.00
C GLY A 1007 4.33 -16.95 -40.78
N ILE A 1008 4.37 -17.09 -42.11
CA ILE A 1008 3.17 -17.26 -42.95
C ILE A 1008 2.37 -18.48 -42.49
N SER A 1009 3.04 -19.64 -42.36
CA SER A 1009 2.39 -20.90 -41.99
C SER A 1009 1.72 -20.82 -40.62
N GLU A 1010 2.40 -20.21 -39.64
CA GLU A 1010 1.89 -20.08 -38.27
C GLU A 1010 0.75 -19.07 -38.16
N VAL A 1011 0.80 -17.94 -38.88
CA VAL A 1011 -0.33 -17.00 -38.96
C VAL A 1011 -1.56 -17.67 -39.56
N VAL A 1012 -1.41 -18.39 -40.68
CA VAL A 1012 -2.53 -19.10 -41.33
C VAL A 1012 -3.11 -20.14 -40.38
N ARG A 1013 -2.26 -20.94 -39.72
CA ARG A 1013 -2.67 -21.95 -38.74
C ARG A 1013 -3.48 -21.33 -37.59
N ASP A 1014 -2.99 -20.24 -37.00
CA ASP A 1014 -3.66 -19.58 -35.88
C ASP A 1014 -5.00 -18.98 -36.30
N VAL A 1015 -5.06 -18.30 -37.45
CA VAL A 1015 -6.30 -17.72 -37.99
C VAL A 1015 -7.32 -18.81 -38.31
N ARG A 1016 -6.91 -19.93 -38.93
CA ARG A 1016 -7.80 -21.07 -39.22
C ARG A 1016 -8.35 -21.69 -37.93
N SER A 1017 -7.56 -21.77 -36.87
CA SER A 1017 -8.02 -22.30 -35.58
C SER A 1017 -9.10 -21.46 -34.89
N LEU A 1018 -9.27 -20.18 -35.29
CA LEU A 1018 -10.41 -19.38 -34.85
C LEU A 1018 -11.72 -19.76 -35.57
N GLN A 1019 -11.62 -20.34 -36.77
CA GLN A 1019 -12.74 -20.66 -37.65
C GLN A 1019 -13.28 -22.09 -37.47
N SER A 1020 -12.45 -23.03 -36.99
CA SER A 1020 -12.78 -24.45 -36.75
C SER A 1020 -13.23 -24.67 -35.32
#